data_AF-A0A6A4UPS7-F1
#
_entry.id   AF-A0A6A4UPS7-F1
#
_cell.length_a   1.000
_cell.length_b   1.000
_cell.length_c   1.000
_cell.angle_alpha   90.00
_cell.angle_beta   90.00
_cell.angle_gamma   90.00
#
_symmetry.space_group_name_H-M   'P 1'
#
loop_
_entity.id
_entity.type
_entity.pdbx_description
1 polymer ?
#
loop_
_entity_poly.entity_id
_entity_poly.type
_entity_poly.pdbx_seq_one_letter_code
_entity_poly.pdbx_strand_id
1 'polypeptide(L)'
;MSNSKNRQNLLRALRRLGAVYFDKRIFRIANAAIFLTFFFAVGLTLFTQQNKIGDLRDGSRSVPVHLIKLYDADSVLVLKNDNPVLPFSTKYTCGECHSYEIINKGFHFNAYDRKVKPGRKGEPWIYVDWRNLTVIPVSERKLKGTHTPSSLGISSFKFLDLFGSHFPGGGIGEIDSLQNPADFFRWEVSGKLDVNCLACHDANPEYDPAEFSAQMQKQNFKWAAAAASAISEVSGNASKMPDNFDVYNHSTYADIDRRTTAPPTIDYDKVKFNSNNQIFFDISRKAKKERCYYCHSSVTYQANNFNQWDEDEDVHLQKGITCADCHRNGIDHDMIRGYRDEAADKSNFRAASFSCVGCHIKNGDAKPGKGGAPVPLHKGIPQIHFEKLECTVCHSGTLPEGRTSLTKTSRAHKLGIRKSNKQGDLFPHIQSPVYVRNEKGMIEPNYLIWPSYWAKKIENKITPLSLSEIDNAVAGRIKLDTLLNYGKWHTISDSMIISVLKKLNQNSEKDNSSFVYITGGIVIELEKNKLRKSEHESASAYSWPKAHSVRPASQALGANGCDDCHSTNSNFLYGKVNVVSSLKSQKDSLITMTKFLDLNTVYQKVFSFSFFFRPWLKGIIIISFVLVLFVFLIYSAKAILAITRTVTKDKV
;
A
#
# COMPACT_ATOMS: atom_id res chain seq x y z
N MET A 1 55.28 -45.95 -66.97
CA MET A 1 56.37 -45.32 -67.76
C MET A 1 55.68 -44.43 -68.79
N SER A 2 55.83 -43.11 -68.89
CA SER A 2 56.97 -42.20 -68.75
C SER A 2 56.42 -40.82 -68.31
N ASN A 3 56.81 -40.30 -67.14
CA ASN A 3 57.86 -39.28 -66.95
C ASN A 3 57.40 -37.87 -67.39
N SER A 4 56.90 -37.04 -66.47
CA SER A 4 57.64 -36.04 -65.66
C SER A 4 58.04 -34.77 -66.42
N LYS A 5 58.08 -33.66 -65.66
CA LYS A 5 58.59 -32.33 -66.03
C LYS A 5 57.71 -31.46 -66.93
N ASN A 6 56.75 -30.77 -66.30
CA ASN A 6 56.51 -29.34 -66.61
C ASN A 6 55.61 -28.58 -65.62
N ARG A 7 55.10 -29.23 -64.56
CA ARG A 7 54.23 -28.56 -63.57
C ARG A 7 54.97 -27.76 -62.48
N GLN A 8 56.30 -27.78 -62.43
CA GLN A 8 57.08 -27.05 -61.40
C GLN A 8 57.48 -25.61 -61.78
N ASN A 9 57.20 -25.15 -63.01
CA ASN A 9 57.57 -23.80 -63.45
C ASN A 9 56.40 -22.81 -63.64
N LEU A 10 55.15 -23.21 -63.42
CA LEU A 10 54.01 -22.28 -63.45
C LEU A 10 53.64 -21.71 -62.06
N LEU A 11 54.04 -22.38 -60.98
CA LEU A 11 53.77 -21.99 -59.59
C LEU A 11 54.77 -20.95 -59.03
N ARG A 12 55.81 -20.59 -59.79
CA ARG A 12 56.78 -19.55 -59.40
C ARG A 12 56.61 -18.22 -60.15
N ALA A 13 55.73 -18.16 -61.16
CA ALA A 13 55.46 -16.95 -61.94
C ALA A 13 54.22 -16.14 -61.47
N LEU A 14 53.33 -16.73 -60.65
CA LEU A 14 52.16 -16.05 -60.09
C LEU A 14 52.39 -15.50 -58.67
N ARG A 15 53.67 -15.29 -58.29
CA ARG A 15 54.06 -14.73 -56.98
C ARG A 15 54.49 -13.26 -57.02
N ARG A 16 54.34 -12.59 -58.17
CA ARG A 16 54.48 -11.14 -58.29
C ARG A 16 53.32 -10.59 -59.10
N LEU A 17 52.68 -9.57 -58.54
CA LEU A 17 51.61 -8.72 -59.09
C LEU A 17 50.18 -9.24 -58.86
N GLY A 18 49.60 -8.78 -57.73
CA GLY A 18 48.21 -8.31 -57.73
C GLY A 18 47.13 -9.22 -57.15
N ALA A 19 47.13 -9.51 -55.85
CA ALA A 19 45.89 -9.83 -55.11
C ALA A 19 46.11 -10.00 -53.59
N VAL A 20 46.32 -8.93 -52.82
CA VAL A 20 45.89 -8.90 -51.40
C VAL A 20 45.79 -7.45 -50.95
N TYR A 21 44.74 -6.70 -51.31
CA TYR A 21 44.39 -5.48 -50.56
C TYR A 21 42.96 -5.00 -50.80
N PHE A 22 41.96 -5.88 -50.99
CA PHE A 22 40.57 -5.40 -51.11
C PHE A 22 39.48 -6.21 -50.41
N ASP A 23 39.77 -7.35 -49.78
CA ASP A 23 38.70 -8.31 -49.43
C ASP A 23 38.46 -8.56 -47.94
N LYS A 24 39.14 -7.85 -47.03
CA LYS A 24 38.85 -7.94 -45.58
C LYS A 24 38.18 -6.70 -45.00
N ARG A 25 38.37 -5.52 -45.61
CA ARG A 25 37.67 -4.29 -45.18
C ARG A 25 36.24 -4.24 -45.68
N ILE A 26 36.00 -4.57 -46.95
CA ILE A 26 34.64 -4.58 -47.51
C ILE A 26 33.79 -5.65 -46.80
N PHE A 27 34.33 -6.86 -46.56
CA PHE A 27 33.61 -7.91 -45.86
C PHE A 27 33.32 -7.56 -44.38
N ARG A 28 34.23 -6.85 -43.70
CA ARG A 28 34.00 -6.37 -42.32
C ARG A 28 33.01 -5.20 -42.27
N ILE A 29 33.05 -4.30 -43.24
CA ILE A 29 32.11 -3.17 -43.34
C ILE A 29 30.72 -3.68 -43.71
N ALA A 30 30.61 -4.66 -44.62
CA ALA A 30 29.35 -5.30 -44.98
C ALA A 30 28.77 -6.09 -43.81
N ASN A 31 29.57 -6.89 -43.10
CA ASN A 31 29.10 -7.59 -41.90
C ASN A 31 28.73 -6.64 -40.77
N ALA A 32 29.50 -5.57 -40.54
CA ALA A 32 29.15 -4.56 -39.55
C ALA A 32 27.87 -3.81 -39.94
N ALA A 33 27.68 -3.48 -41.22
CA ALA A 33 26.47 -2.83 -41.72
C ALA A 33 25.25 -3.75 -41.62
N ILE A 34 25.37 -5.04 -41.94
CA ILE A 34 24.32 -6.06 -41.78
C ILE A 34 24.00 -6.25 -40.29
N PHE A 35 25.01 -6.34 -39.43
CA PHE A 35 24.78 -6.45 -37.99
C PHE A 35 24.11 -5.18 -37.44
N LEU A 36 24.52 -3.98 -37.88
CA LEU A 36 23.92 -2.72 -37.45
C LEU A 36 22.48 -2.57 -37.97
N THR A 37 22.20 -2.97 -39.22
CA THR A 37 20.84 -2.93 -39.79
C THR A 37 19.96 -4.00 -39.17
N PHE A 38 20.48 -5.18 -38.84
CA PHE A 38 19.72 -6.19 -38.09
C PHE A 38 19.50 -5.73 -36.64
N PHE A 39 20.47 -5.09 -35.99
CA PHE A 39 20.29 -4.51 -34.66
C PHE A 39 19.35 -3.30 -34.66
N PHE A 40 19.37 -2.47 -35.70
CA PHE A 40 18.43 -1.35 -35.86
C PHE A 40 17.04 -1.84 -36.24
N ALA A 41 16.92 -2.86 -37.12
CA ALA A 41 15.63 -3.42 -37.51
C ALA A 41 14.99 -4.20 -36.35
N VAL A 42 15.77 -4.98 -35.60
CA VAL A 42 15.32 -5.66 -34.38
C VAL A 42 15.10 -4.65 -33.24
N GLY A 43 15.91 -3.60 -33.15
CA GLY A 43 15.73 -2.50 -32.20
C GLY A 43 14.49 -1.63 -32.48
N LEU A 44 14.13 -1.46 -33.75
CA LEU A 44 12.92 -0.75 -34.20
C LEU A 44 11.67 -1.61 -34.03
N THR A 45 11.72 -2.93 -34.29
CA THR A 45 10.58 -3.83 -34.06
C THR A 45 10.33 -4.14 -32.58
N LEU A 46 11.35 -4.05 -31.73
CA LEU A 46 11.19 -4.25 -30.28
C LEU A 46 10.60 -3.04 -29.54
N PHE A 47 10.43 -1.88 -30.18
CA PHE A 47 9.99 -0.65 -29.50
C PHE A 47 8.81 0.11 -30.10
N THR A 48 8.15 -0.41 -31.12
CA THR A 48 6.87 0.17 -31.57
C THR A 48 5.70 -0.70 -31.13
N GLN A 49 5.40 -0.71 -29.83
CA GLN A 49 4.02 -0.99 -29.44
C GLN A 49 3.18 0.17 -29.99
N GLN A 50 2.43 -0.09 -31.07
CA GLN A 50 1.57 0.91 -31.67
C GLN A 50 0.56 1.34 -30.61
N ASN A 51 0.61 2.62 -30.20
CA ASN A 51 -0.29 3.15 -29.19
C ASN A 51 -1.74 2.91 -29.62
N LYS A 52 -2.56 2.34 -28.74
CA LYS A 52 -3.98 2.14 -29.05
C LYS A 52 -4.72 3.48 -28.98
N ILE A 53 -5.89 3.52 -29.62
CA ILE A 53 -6.67 4.77 -29.76
C ILE A 53 -6.98 5.43 -28.41
N GLY A 54 -7.21 4.66 -27.36
CA GLY A 54 -7.49 5.14 -26.02
C GLY A 54 -6.24 5.52 -25.20
N ASP A 55 -5.04 5.16 -25.65
CA ASP A 55 -3.79 5.46 -24.93
C ASP A 55 -3.36 6.92 -25.12
N LEU A 56 -3.71 7.50 -26.28
CA LEU A 56 -3.33 8.85 -26.66
C LEU A 56 -4.43 9.87 -26.34
N ARG A 57 -4.00 11.06 -25.93
CA ARG A 57 -4.90 12.21 -25.84
C ARG A 57 -4.99 12.88 -27.21
N ASP A 58 -6.22 13.02 -27.71
CA ASP A 58 -6.54 13.86 -28.86
C ASP A 58 -6.54 15.37 -28.52
N GLY A 59 -6.43 15.71 -27.24
CA GLY A 59 -6.43 17.08 -26.73
C GLY A 59 -7.81 17.56 -26.26
N SER A 60 -8.88 16.80 -26.52
CA SER A 60 -10.21 17.10 -26.00
C SER A 60 -10.25 16.94 -24.48
N ARG A 61 -11.03 17.80 -23.83
CA ARG A 61 -11.35 17.70 -22.40
C ARG A 61 -12.64 16.92 -22.14
N SER A 62 -13.39 16.58 -23.19
CA SER A 62 -14.53 15.66 -23.08
C SER A 62 -14.04 14.23 -22.93
N VAL A 63 -14.84 13.39 -22.26
CA VAL A 63 -14.62 11.95 -22.24
C VAL A 63 -15.21 11.36 -23.52
N PRO A 64 -14.47 10.56 -24.31
CA PRO A 64 -15.05 9.80 -25.42
C PRO A 64 -16.15 8.86 -24.95
N VAL A 65 -17.16 8.64 -25.81
CA VAL A 65 -18.24 7.70 -25.54
C VAL A 65 -17.69 6.26 -25.64
N HIS A 66 -17.90 5.45 -24.60
CA HIS A 66 -17.46 4.05 -24.58
C HIS A 66 -18.63 3.15 -25.00
N LEU A 67 -18.91 3.11 -26.30
CA LEU A 67 -19.87 2.19 -26.91
C LEU A 67 -19.09 1.05 -27.58
N ILE A 68 -18.94 -0.07 -26.87
CA ILE A 68 -17.94 -1.10 -27.21
C ILE A 68 -18.56 -2.49 -27.31
N LYS A 69 -17.94 -3.35 -28.11
CA LYS A 69 -18.24 -4.79 -28.14
C LYS A 69 -17.65 -5.46 -26.89
N LEU A 70 -18.33 -6.49 -26.40
CA LEU A 70 -17.85 -7.29 -25.27
C LEU A 70 -17.05 -8.48 -25.77
N TYR A 71 -15.93 -8.77 -25.10
CA TYR A 71 -15.10 -9.95 -25.36
C TYR A 71 -14.90 -10.73 -24.06
N ASP A 72 -14.97 -12.05 -24.11
CA ASP A 72 -14.71 -12.92 -22.97
C ASP A 72 -13.21 -13.13 -22.72
N ALA A 73 -12.87 -13.99 -21.75
CA ALA A 73 -11.49 -14.29 -21.36
C ALA A 73 -10.67 -15.05 -22.42
N ASP A 74 -11.32 -15.58 -23.46
CA ASP A 74 -10.68 -16.25 -24.59
C ASP A 74 -10.62 -15.32 -25.83
N SER A 75 -10.91 -14.03 -25.64
CA SER A 75 -10.99 -13.02 -26.69
C SER A 75 -12.09 -13.29 -27.72
N VAL A 76 -13.12 -14.06 -27.36
CA VAL A 76 -14.29 -14.34 -28.21
C VAL A 76 -15.34 -13.27 -27.97
N LEU A 77 -15.99 -12.82 -29.04
CA LEU A 77 -17.06 -11.83 -28.99
C LEU A 77 -18.26 -12.39 -28.22
N VAL A 78 -18.71 -11.69 -27.18
CA VAL A 78 -19.92 -12.04 -26.43
C VAL A 78 -21.13 -11.42 -27.11
N LEU A 79 -22.05 -12.26 -27.57
CA LEU A 79 -23.28 -11.86 -28.23
C LEU A 79 -24.48 -12.02 -27.31
N LYS A 80 -25.50 -11.19 -27.57
CA LYS A 80 -26.77 -11.15 -26.83
C LYS A 80 -27.49 -12.51 -26.70
N ASN A 81 -27.25 -13.43 -27.63
CA ASN A 81 -27.96 -14.71 -27.73
C ASN A 81 -27.03 -15.93 -27.65
N ASP A 82 -25.81 -15.78 -27.13
CA ASP A 82 -24.91 -16.91 -26.91
C ASP A 82 -25.51 -17.93 -25.92
N ASN A 83 -25.10 -19.19 -26.05
CA ASN A 83 -25.49 -20.26 -25.13
C ASN A 83 -24.39 -21.34 -25.06
N PRO A 84 -23.68 -21.50 -23.92
CA PRO A 84 -23.77 -20.65 -22.72
C PRO A 84 -23.20 -19.25 -22.98
N VAL A 85 -23.69 -18.26 -22.24
CA VAL A 85 -23.13 -16.90 -22.24
C VAL A 85 -21.94 -16.83 -21.28
N LEU A 86 -20.83 -16.22 -21.71
CA LEU A 86 -19.65 -15.99 -20.88
C LEU A 86 -19.54 -14.54 -20.38
N PRO A 87 -18.92 -14.32 -19.20
CA PRO A 87 -18.66 -12.97 -18.70
C PRO A 87 -17.60 -12.29 -19.57
N PHE A 88 -17.76 -10.99 -19.76
CA PHE A 88 -16.77 -10.21 -20.47
C PHE A 88 -15.50 -10.08 -19.62
N SER A 89 -14.37 -10.11 -20.30
CA SER A 89 -13.05 -9.80 -19.77
C SER A 89 -12.75 -8.32 -20.02
N THR A 90 -12.36 -7.59 -18.98
CA THR A 90 -11.84 -6.22 -19.12
C THR A 90 -10.53 -6.19 -19.90
N LYS A 91 -9.73 -7.27 -19.81
CA LYS A 91 -8.47 -7.41 -20.56
C LYS A 91 -8.69 -7.34 -22.06
N TYR A 92 -9.69 -8.04 -22.59
CA TYR A 92 -9.98 -8.01 -24.02
C TYR A 92 -10.96 -6.90 -24.40
N THR A 93 -12.03 -6.71 -23.62
CA THR A 93 -13.06 -5.68 -23.90
C THR A 93 -12.50 -4.26 -23.88
N CYS A 94 -11.82 -3.85 -22.80
CA CYS A 94 -11.16 -2.55 -22.75
C CYS A 94 -9.82 -2.57 -23.49
N GLY A 95 -9.22 -3.76 -23.61
CA GLY A 95 -7.98 -3.99 -24.33
C GLY A 95 -8.03 -3.57 -25.78
N GLU A 96 -9.17 -3.69 -26.48
CA GLU A 96 -9.31 -3.24 -27.87
C GLU A 96 -8.90 -1.76 -28.06
N CYS A 97 -9.14 -0.92 -27.05
CA CYS A 97 -8.84 0.50 -27.12
C CYS A 97 -7.63 0.92 -26.27
N HIS A 98 -7.23 0.13 -25.28
CA HIS A 98 -6.18 0.48 -24.33
C HIS A 98 -5.08 -0.58 -24.21
N SER A 99 -3.84 -0.16 -24.03
CA SER A 99 -2.71 -1.06 -23.83
C SER A 99 -2.75 -1.72 -22.44
N TYR A 100 -3.53 -2.79 -22.31
CA TYR A 100 -3.71 -3.53 -21.05
C TYR A 100 -2.39 -3.95 -20.39
N GLU A 101 -1.43 -4.44 -21.16
CA GLU A 101 -0.12 -4.85 -20.63
C GLU A 101 0.72 -3.70 -20.04
N ILE A 102 0.42 -2.46 -20.44
CA ILE A 102 1.02 -1.25 -19.85
C ILE A 102 0.27 -0.92 -18.55
N ILE A 103 -1.07 -0.96 -18.58
CA ILE A 103 -1.94 -0.70 -17.42
C ILE A 103 -1.65 -1.67 -16.28
N ASN A 104 -1.54 -2.96 -16.58
CA ASN A 104 -1.32 -4.04 -15.60
C ASN A 104 0.04 -3.95 -14.88
N LYS A 105 0.94 -3.07 -15.32
CA LYS A 105 2.20 -2.76 -14.63
C LYS A 105 2.06 -1.63 -13.61
N GLY A 106 0.86 -1.06 -13.46
CA GLY A 106 0.55 -0.02 -12.50
C GLY A 106 0.73 -0.44 -11.04
N PHE A 107 0.82 0.55 -10.14
CA PHE A 107 1.18 0.31 -8.74
C PHE A 107 0.17 -0.55 -7.97
N HIS A 108 -1.10 -0.59 -8.38
CA HIS A 108 -2.10 -1.46 -7.75
C HIS A 108 -2.01 -2.94 -8.18
N PHE A 109 -1.33 -3.22 -9.30
CA PHE A 109 -1.35 -4.53 -9.97
C PHE A 109 0.02 -5.22 -9.90
N ASN A 110 1.10 -4.45 -9.82
CA ASN A 110 2.47 -4.95 -9.95
C ASN A 110 3.10 -5.50 -8.66
N ALA A 111 2.33 -5.74 -7.59
CA ALA A 111 2.88 -6.11 -6.28
C ALA A 111 3.68 -7.43 -6.31
N TYR A 112 3.39 -8.33 -7.27
CA TYR A 112 4.09 -9.58 -7.49
C TYR A 112 5.49 -9.40 -8.12
N ASP A 113 5.73 -8.27 -8.82
CA ASP A 113 6.98 -8.05 -9.54
C ASP A 113 8.08 -7.59 -8.56
N ARG A 114 9.01 -8.50 -8.30
CA ARG A 114 10.14 -8.30 -7.40
C ARG A 114 11.16 -7.28 -7.92
N LYS A 115 11.07 -6.87 -9.19
CA LYS A 115 11.92 -5.82 -9.78
C LYS A 115 11.42 -4.42 -9.44
N VAL A 116 10.13 -4.29 -9.10
CA VAL A 116 9.55 -3.00 -8.73
C VAL A 116 9.91 -2.69 -7.28
N LYS A 117 10.58 -1.55 -7.06
CA LYS A 117 10.88 -1.08 -5.71
C LYS A 117 9.57 -0.82 -4.95
N PRO A 118 9.46 -1.24 -3.69
CA PRO A 118 8.22 -1.12 -2.94
C PRO A 118 7.87 0.32 -2.53
N GLY A 119 8.85 1.24 -2.53
CA GLY A 119 8.70 2.62 -2.08
C GLY A 119 8.42 2.73 -0.58
N ARG A 120 7.82 3.86 -0.15
CA ARG A 120 7.37 4.08 1.25
C ARG A 120 6.46 2.94 1.74
N LYS A 121 6.49 2.58 3.01
CA LYS A 121 5.56 1.58 3.59
C LYS A 121 4.10 1.96 3.33
N GLY A 122 3.24 0.96 3.19
CA GLY A 122 1.80 1.13 2.96
C GLY A 122 1.03 0.05 3.71
N GLU A 123 -0.30 0.12 3.66
CA GLU A 123 -1.14 -0.88 4.34
C GLU A 123 -0.89 -2.29 3.76
N PRO A 124 -0.49 -3.27 4.59
CA PRO A 124 -0.27 -4.63 4.15
C PRO A 124 -1.61 -5.36 4.00
N TRP A 125 -1.63 -6.52 3.36
CA TRP A 125 -2.70 -7.47 3.63
C TRP A 125 -2.51 -8.00 5.05
N ILE A 126 -3.58 -8.30 5.78
CA ILE A 126 -3.45 -8.81 7.15
C ILE A 126 -4.14 -10.17 7.19
N TYR A 127 -3.34 -11.23 7.27
CA TYR A 127 -3.89 -12.55 7.53
C TYR A 127 -4.29 -12.64 9.00
N VAL A 128 -5.54 -13.03 9.22
CA VAL A 128 -6.16 -13.06 10.54
C VAL A 128 -6.81 -14.41 10.76
N ASP A 129 -6.38 -15.08 11.81
CA ASP A 129 -7.03 -16.28 12.32
C ASP A 129 -7.07 -16.23 13.85
N TRP A 130 -8.21 -15.79 14.38
CA TRP A 130 -8.43 -15.68 15.81
C TRP A 130 -8.44 -17.04 16.52
N ARG A 131 -8.70 -18.14 15.80
CA ARG A 131 -8.69 -19.50 16.39
C ARG A 131 -7.29 -19.97 16.69
N ASN A 132 -6.35 -19.59 15.84
CA ASN A 132 -4.93 -19.93 15.94
C ASN A 132 -4.07 -18.78 16.50
N LEU A 133 -4.70 -17.71 17.00
CA LEU A 133 -4.06 -16.49 17.54
C LEU A 133 -3.09 -15.83 16.56
N THR A 134 -3.46 -15.85 15.29
CA THR A 134 -2.60 -15.41 14.19
C THR A 134 -3.07 -14.05 13.65
N VAL A 135 -2.13 -13.10 13.61
CA VAL A 135 -2.15 -11.81 12.92
C VAL A 135 -0.81 -11.64 12.24
N ILE A 136 -0.81 -11.68 10.92
CA ILE A 136 0.41 -11.54 10.15
C ILE A 136 0.20 -10.46 9.09
N PRO A 137 0.97 -9.36 9.13
CA PRO A 137 1.14 -8.46 7.99
C PRO A 137 1.78 -9.21 6.81
N VAL A 138 1.06 -9.28 5.70
CA VAL A 138 1.44 -9.99 4.46
C VAL A 138 1.61 -9.02 3.30
N SER A 139 2.67 -9.18 2.53
CA SER A 139 2.93 -8.38 1.32
C SER A 139 3.89 -9.07 0.35
N GLU A 140 3.53 -9.11 -0.94
CA GLU A 140 4.45 -9.54 -2.00
C GLU A 140 5.63 -8.58 -2.19
N ARG A 141 5.45 -7.31 -1.81
CA ARG A 141 6.48 -6.26 -1.92
C ARG A 141 7.63 -6.37 -0.92
N LYS A 142 7.62 -7.38 -0.04
CA LYS A 142 8.65 -7.64 0.99
C LYS A 142 8.98 -6.41 1.85
N LEU A 143 7.95 -5.66 2.23
CA LEU A 143 8.11 -4.52 3.13
C LEU A 143 8.69 -4.98 4.47
N LYS A 144 9.62 -4.20 5.04
CA LYS A 144 10.22 -4.51 6.34
C LYS A 144 9.13 -4.69 7.41
N GLY A 145 9.10 -5.86 8.06
CA GLY A 145 8.09 -6.26 9.05
C GLY A 145 6.87 -6.98 8.47
N THR A 146 6.88 -7.33 7.18
CA THR A 146 5.86 -8.18 6.53
C THR A 146 6.45 -9.50 6.07
N HIS A 147 5.57 -10.47 5.83
CA HIS A 147 5.91 -11.77 5.25
C HIS A 147 5.26 -11.93 3.87
N THR A 148 5.87 -12.71 2.98
CA THR A 148 5.25 -13.02 1.68
C THR A 148 4.09 -14.00 1.86
N PRO A 149 3.02 -13.94 1.05
CA PRO A 149 1.98 -14.98 1.03
C PRO A 149 2.57 -16.40 0.95
N SER A 150 3.51 -16.62 0.04
CA SER A 150 4.15 -17.93 -0.17
C SER A 150 4.92 -18.46 1.05
N SER A 151 5.50 -17.59 1.89
CA SER A 151 6.15 -18.02 3.14
C SER A 151 5.17 -18.53 4.19
N LEU A 152 3.87 -18.28 4.02
CA LEU A 152 2.79 -18.83 4.84
C LEU A 152 2.12 -20.03 4.17
N GLY A 153 2.58 -20.47 3.00
CA GLY A 153 1.89 -21.47 2.18
C GLY A 153 0.61 -20.94 1.53
N ILE A 154 0.42 -19.62 1.43
CA ILE A 154 -0.71 -19.01 0.73
C ILE A 154 -0.38 -18.96 -0.77
N SER A 155 -1.06 -19.78 -1.57
CA SER A 155 -0.97 -19.73 -3.04
C SER A 155 -1.67 -18.49 -3.60
N SER A 156 -1.44 -18.18 -4.87
CA SER A 156 -2.15 -17.09 -5.58
C SER A 156 -3.66 -17.26 -5.56
N PHE A 157 -4.16 -18.50 -5.70
CA PHE A 157 -5.58 -18.81 -5.59
C PHE A 157 -6.11 -18.50 -4.18
N LYS A 158 -5.41 -19.01 -3.15
CA LYS A 158 -5.79 -18.77 -1.75
C LYS A 158 -5.69 -17.29 -1.37
N PHE A 159 -4.75 -16.55 -1.96
CA PHE A 159 -4.65 -15.11 -1.78
C PHE A 159 -5.92 -14.39 -2.26
N LEU A 160 -6.44 -14.74 -3.44
CA LEU A 160 -7.71 -14.18 -3.94
C LEU A 160 -8.90 -14.57 -3.06
N ASP A 161 -8.96 -15.81 -2.58
CA ASP A 161 -10.01 -16.27 -1.65
C ASP A 161 -10.02 -15.44 -0.34
N LEU A 162 -8.84 -15.14 0.21
CA LEU A 162 -8.68 -14.38 1.44
C LEU A 162 -8.89 -12.87 1.27
N PHE A 163 -8.31 -12.28 0.22
CA PHE A 163 -8.15 -10.82 0.09
C PHE A 163 -8.88 -10.22 -1.11
N GLY A 164 -9.44 -11.06 -1.99
CA GLY A 164 -10.02 -10.68 -3.29
C GLY A 164 -11.10 -9.61 -3.22
N SER A 165 -11.87 -9.55 -2.13
CA SER A 165 -12.93 -8.54 -1.94
C SER A 165 -12.49 -7.08 -2.12
N HIS A 166 -11.24 -6.75 -1.82
CA HIS A 166 -10.70 -5.39 -1.98
C HIS A 166 -9.45 -5.38 -2.87
N PHE A 167 -9.26 -6.42 -3.68
CA PHE A 167 -8.18 -6.53 -4.65
C PHE A 167 -8.70 -6.14 -6.04
N PRO A 168 -8.09 -5.17 -6.74
CA PRO A 168 -8.62 -4.65 -8.00
C PRO A 168 -8.33 -5.56 -9.21
N GLY A 169 -7.82 -6.77 -8.99
CA GLY A 169 -7.48 -7.72 -10.04
C GLY A 169 -6.10 -7.51 -10.65
N GLY A 170 -5.81 -8.29 -11.68
CA GLY A 170 -4.51 -8.31 -12.36
C GLY A 170 -3.39 -8.97 -11.56
N GLY A 171 -2.19 -9.04 -12.16
CA GLY A 171 -1.01 -9.60 -11.52
C GLY A 171 -1.22 -11.02 -10.96
N ILE A 172 -1.29 -11.14 -9.62
CA ILE A 172 -1.55 -12.42 -8.91
C ILE A 172 -2.82 -13.12 -9.42
N GLY A 173 -3.80 -12.35 -9.93
CA GLY A 173 -5.08 -12.88 -10.40
C GLY A 173 -5.07 -13.52 -11.79
N GLU A 174 -4.01 -13.33 -12.59
CA GLU A 174 -4.03 -13.75 -14.01
C GLU A 174 -2.70 -14.35 -14.53
N ILE A 175 -1.60 -14.25 -13.77
CA ILE A 175 -0.28 -14.72 -14.23
C ILE A 175 -0.09 -16.21 -13.92
N ASP A 176 -0.01 -17.01 -14.98
CA ASP A 176 0.07 -18.48 -14.88
C ASP A 176 1.33 -18.95 -14.14
N SER A 177 2.47 -18.28 -14.31
CA SER A 177 3.72 -18.66 -13.62
C SER A 177 3.67 -18.47 -12.10
N LEU A 178 2.66 -17.79 -11.57
CA LEU A 178 2.44 -17.61 -10.13
C LEU A 178 1.44 -18.63 -9.56
N GLN A 179 0.79 -19.43 -10.41
CA GLN A 179 -0.19 -20.41 -9.96
C GLN A 179 0.51 -21.62 -9.35
N ASN A 180 -0.05 -22.14 -8.26
CA ASN A 180 0.38 -23.41 -7.70
C ASN A 180 -0.18 -24.54 -8.58
N PRO A 181 0.63 -25.51 -9.03
CA PRO A 181 0.13 -26.65 -9.81
C PRO A 181 -1.03 -27.41 -9.14
N ALA A 182 -1.09 -27.43 -7.81
CA ALA A 182 -2.19 -28.05 -7.06
C ALA A 182 -3.54 -27.34 -7.25
N ASP A 183 -3.53 -26.06 -7.64
CA ASP A 183 -4.74 -25.25 -7.86
C ASP A 183 -5.14 -25.20 -9.34
N PHE A 184 -4.47 -25.93 -10.25
CA PHE A 184 -4.66 -25.81 -11.71
C PHE A 184 -6.13 -25.99 -12.13
N PHE A 185 -6.74 -27.13 -11.79
CA PHE A 185 -8.15 -27.37 -12.09
C PHE A 185 -9.07 -26.38 -11.39
N ARG A 186 -8.64 -25.84 -10.24
CA ARG A 186 -9.45 -24.88 -9.52
C ARG A 186 -9.51 -23.52 -10.23
N TRP A 187 -8.41 -23.11 -10.87
CA TRP A 187 -8.35 -21.94 -11.74
C TRP A 187 -9.24 -22.08 -12.97
N GLU A 188 -9.28 -23.25 -13.62
CA GLU A 188 -10.14 -23.48 -14.80
C GLU A 188 -11.63 -23.22 -14.49
N VAL A 189 -12.06 -23.60 -13.29
CA VAL A 189 -13.44 -23.42 -12.84
C VAL A 189 -13.74 -21.99 -12.41
N SER A 190 -12.81 -21.35 -11.70
CA SER A 190 -12.99 -19.99 -11.15
C SER A 190 -12.78 -18.91 -12.21
N GLY A 191 -11.94 -19.20 -13.21
CA GLY A 191 -11.38 -18.26 -14.17
C GLY A 191 -10.30 -17.35 -13.58
N LYS A 192 -9.61 -16.61 -14.45
CA LYS A 192 -8.65 -15.58 -14.07
C LYS A 192 -9.37 -14.31 -13.60
N LEU A 193 -8.71 -13.53 -12.75
CA LEU A 193 -9.15 -12.20 -12.33
C LEU A 193 -8.30 -11.12 -13.01
N ASP A 194 -8.80 -10.63 -14.13
CA ASP A 194 -8.21 -9.49 -14.86
C ASP A 194 -8.25 -8.21 -14.01
N VAL A 195 -7.50 -7.18 -14.42
CA VAL A 195 -7.63 -5.83 -13.87
C VAL A 195 -9.07 -5.36 -14.03
N ASN A 196 -9.76 -5.14 -12.91
CA ASN A 196 -11.12 -4.60 -12.93
C ASN A 196 -11.08 -3.08 -13.18
N CYS A 197 -11.00 -2.69 -14.46
CA CYS A 197 -11.03 -1.29 -14.89
C CYS A 197 -12.25 -0.54 -14.34
N LEU A 198 -13.41 -1.21 -14.27
CA LEU A 198 -14.68 -0.63 -13.83
C LEU A 198 -14.67 -0.25 -12.35
N ALA A 199 -13.88 -0.95 -11.51
CA ALA A 199 -13.74 -0.62 -10.10
C ALA A 199 -13.30 0.83 -9.85
N CYS A 200 -12.55 1.43 -10.78
CA CYS A 200 -12.10 2.81 -10.69
C CYS A 200 -12.82 3.73 -11.67
N HIS A 201 -13.12 3.23 -12.87
CA HIS A 201 -13.53 4.07 -13.99
C HIS A 201 -15.03 4.11 -14.24
N ASP A 202 -15.80 3.12 -13.78
CA ASP A 202 -17.25 3.12 -13.97
C ASP A 202 -17.89 4.27 -13.19
N ALA A 203 -18.51 5.19 -13.91
CA ALA A 203 -19.23 6.33 -13.38
C ALA A 203 -20.72 6.02 -13.19
N ASN A 204 -21.21 4.87 -13.66
CA ASN A 204 -22.58 4.45 -13.46
C ASN A 204 -22.86 4.29 -11.94
N PRO A 205 -23.92 4.93 -11.40
CA PRO A 205 -24.29 4.79 -10.00
C PRO A 205 -24.70 3.36 -9.61
N GLU A 206 -25.08 2.51 -10.56
CA GLU A 206 -25.46 1.11 -10.34
C GLU A 206 -24.25 0.17 -10.15
N TYR A 207 -23.01 0.61 -10.41
CA TYR A 207 -21.84 -0.23 -10.16
C TYR A 207 -21.73 -0.58 -8.66
N ASP A 208 -21.82 -1.87 -8.33
CA ASP A 208 -21.84 -2.39 -6.95
C ASP A 208 -20.52 -3.13 -6.60
N PRO A 209 -19.56 -2.47 -5.93
CA PRO A 209 -18.32 -3.12 -5.49
C PRO A 209 -18.54 -4.17 -4.39
N ALA A 210 -19.66 -4.12 -3.66
CA ALA A 210 -20.02 -5.18 -2.71
C ALA A 210 -20.45 -6.45 -3.46
N GLU A 211 -21.07 -6.33 -4.63
CA GLU A 211 -21.36 -7.47 -5.50
C GLU A 211 -20.06 -8.08 -6.06
N PHE A 212 -19.11 -7.27 -6.53
CA PHE A 212 -17.75 -7.75 -6.87
C PHE A 212 -17.19 -8.61 -5.73
N SER A 213 -17.27 -8.10 -4.50
CA SER A 213 -16.76 -8.79 -3.32
C SER A 213 -17.50 -10.09 -3.02
N ALA A 214 -18.82 -10.12 -3.20
CA ALA A 214 -19.62 -11.33 -3.04
C ALA A 214 -19.20 -12.42 -4.04
N GLN A 215 -18.94 -12.05 -5.29
CA GLN A 215 -18.45 -12.97 -6.32
C GLN A 215 -17.05 -13.48 -6.02
N MET A 216 -16.16 -12.64 -5.49
CA MET A 216 -14.84 -13.09 -5.02
C MET A 216 -14.95 -14.16 -3.92
N GLN A 217 -15.90 -14.04 -2.98
CA GLN A 217 -16.11 -15.06 -1.94
C GLN A 217 -16.75 -16.36 -2.48
N LYS A 218 -17.37 -16.32 -3.67
CA LYS A 218 -17.89 -17.49 -4.38
C LYS A 218 -16.84 -18.12 -5.30
N GLN A 219 -15.62 -17.59 -5.34
CA GLN A 219 -14.57 -17.93 -6.31
C GLN A 219 -14.97 -17.70 -7.78
N ASN A 220 -15.96 -16.83 -8.03
CA ASN A 220 -16.42 -16.49 -9.37
C ASN A 220 -15.51 -15.42 -10.00
N PHE A 221 -14.19 -15.67 -10.06
CA PHE A 221 -13.17 -14.67 -10.37
C PHE A 221 -13.36 -14.02 -11.74
N LYS A 222 -13.57 -14.80 -12.82
CA LYS A 222 -13.80 -14.23 -14.16
C LYS A 222 -15.14 -13.51 -14.33
N TRP A 223 -16.11 -13.77 -13.44
CA TRP A 223 -17.42 -13.13 -13.49
C TRP A 223 -17.49 -11.86 -12.62
N ALA A 224 -16.53 -11.65 -11.71
CA ALA A 224 -16.66 -10.65 -10.65
C ALA A 224 -16.82 -9.21 -11.18
N ALA A 225 -16.05 -8.83 -12.21
CA ALA A 225 -16.14 -7.51 -12.81
C ALA A 225 -17.48 -7.27 -13.52
N ALA A 226 -17.98 -8.27 -14.24
CA ALA A 226 -19.28 -8.21 -14.92
C ALA A 226 -20.43 -8.12 -13.91
N ALA A 227 -20.40 -8.94 -12.86
CA ALA A 227 -21.41 -8.94 -11.81
C ALA A 227 -21.57 -7.59 -11.10
N ALA A 228 -20.46 -6.87 -10.94
CA ALA A 228 -20.46 -5.57 -10.28
C ALA A 228 -20.94 -4.43 -11.21
N SER A 229 -20.97 -4.68 -12.52
CA SER A 229 -21.38 -3.69 -13.50
C SER A 229 -22.91 -3.63 -13.61
N ALA A 230 -23.41 -2.52 -14.12
CA ALA A 230 -24.84 -2.33 -14.36
C ALA A 230 -25.43 -3.23 -15.45
N ILE A 231 -24.60 -3.94 -16.24
CA ILE A 231 -25.03 -4.51 -17.52
C ILE A 231 -25.40 -6.00 -17.45
N SER A 232 -25.20 -6.63 -16.29
CA SER A 232 -25.44 -8.06 -16.12
C SER A 232 -25.72 -8.45 -14.68
N GLU A 233 -26.38 -9.58 -14.52
CA GLU A 233 -26.53 -10.28 -13.25
C GLU A 233 -25.72 -11.59 -13.27
N VAL A 234 -25.05 -11.91 -12.17
CA VAL A 234 -24.25 -13.14 -12.03
C VAL A 234 -24.74 -13.96 -10.86
N SER A 235 -25.05 -15.23 -11.12
CA SER A 235 -25.50 -16.19 -10.12
C SER A 235 -24.58 -17.41 -10.05
N GLY A 236 -24.86 -18.34 -9.14
CA GLY A 236 -24.07 -19.56 -8.96
C GLY A 236 -22.79 -19.37 -8.14
N ASN A 237 -22.04 -20.45 -7.93
CA ASN A 237 -20.90 -20.47 -7.01
C ASN A 237 -19.82 -21.48 -7.43
N ALA A 238 -18.71 -20.98 -7.96
CA ALA A 238 -17.58 -21.77 -8.43
C ALA A 238 -16.93 -22.59 -7.32
N SER A 239 -16.89 -22.05 -6.08
CA SER A 239 -16.33 -22.78 -4.93
C SER A 239 -17.08 -24.07 -4.57
N LYS A 240 -18.30 -24.24 -5.10
CA LYS A 240 -19.15 -25.43 -4.90
C LYS A 240 -19.16 -26.37 -6.09
N MET A 241 -18.47 -26.01 -7.18
CA MET A 241 -18.36 -26.85 -8.36
C MET A 241 -17.19 -27.84 -8.22
N PRO A 242 -17.27 -29.03 -8.83
CA PRO A 242 -16.16 -29.97 -8.84
C PRO A 242 -14.98 -29.44 -9.66
N ASP A 243 -13.80 -30.04 -9.51
CA ASP A 243 -12.57 -29.60 -10.19
C ASP A 243 -12.61 -29.84 -11.70
N ASN A 244 -13.40 -30.80 -12.17
CA ASN A 244 -13.63 -31.06 -13.59
C ASN A 244 -14.81 -30.27 -14.18
N PHE A 245 -15.33 -29.25 -13.49
CA PHE A 245 -16.44 -28.45 -13.99
C PHE A 245 -16.07 -27.78 -15.31
N ASP A 246 -16.92 -27.98 -16.32
CA ASP A 246 -16.87 -27.32 -17.61
C ASP A 246 -18.26 -26.74 -17.92
N VAL A 247 -18.31 -25.43 -18.17
CA VAL A 247 -19.56 -24.73 -18.48
C VAL A 247 -20.23 -25.25 -19.76
N TYR A 248 -19.44 -25.77 -20.71
CA TYR A 248 -19.92 -26.30 -21.98
C TYR A 248 -20.40 -27.75 -21.89
N ASN A 249 -20.00 -28.47 -20.84
CA ASN A 249 -20.33 -29.88 -20.68
C ASN A 249 -21.19 -30.13 -19.44
N HIS A 250 -22.51 -30.21 -19.66
CA HIS A 250 -23.47 -30.45 -18.59
C HIS A 250 -23.19 -31.71 -17.76
N SER A 251 -22.56 -32.73 -18.33
CA SER A 251 -22.28 -33.98 -17.61
C SER A 251 -21.32 -33.78 -16.44
N THR A 252 -20.45 -32.76 -16.46
CA THR A 252 -19.48 -32.53 -15.39
C THR A 252 -20.11 -31.96 -14.12
N TYR A 253 -21.37 -31.54 -14.19
CA TYR A 253 -22.11 -30.95 -13.05
C TYR A 253 -23.58 -31.40 -12.98
N ALA A 254 -23.94 -32.48 -13.69
CA ALA A 254 -25.30 -33.02 -13.71
C ALA A 254 -25.74 -33.53 -12.33
N ASP A 255 -24.80 -34.07 -11.54
CA ASP A 255 -25.07 -34.65 -10.22
C ASP A 255 -25.21 -33.60 -9.09
N ILE A 256 -25.03 -32.32 -9.41
CA ILE A 256 -25.13 -31.24 -8.43
C ILE A 256 -26.60 -30.93 -8.13
N ASP A 257 -26.99 -30.99 -6.85
CA ASP A 257 -28.32 -30.56 -6.42
C ASP A 257 -28.48 -29.04 -6.56
N ARG A 258 -29.13 -28.65 -7.66
CA ARG A 258 -29.43 -27.25 -8.04
C ARG A 258 -30.28 -26.49 -7.02
N ARG A 259 -30.95 -27.17 -6.08
CA ARG A 259 -31.66 -26.51 -4.97
C ARG A 259 -30.72 -25.95 -3.92
N THR A 260 -29.50 -26.48 -3.84
CA THR A 260 -28.49 -26.10 -2.85
C THR A 260 -27.36 -25.26 -3.45
N THR A 261 -26.97 -25.54 -4.69
CA THR A 261 -25.91 -24.79 -5.36
C THR A 261 -26.06 -24.87 -6.88
N ALA A 262 -25.69 -23.80 -7.57
CA ALA A 262 -25.80 -23.69 -9.02
C ALA A 262 -24.44 -23.34 -9.63
N PRO A 263 -24.16 -23.79 -10.88
CA PRO A 263 -22.96 -23.38 -11.58
C PRO A 263 -22.94 -21.86 -11.80
N PRO A 264 -21.76 -21.23 -11.80
CA PRO A 264 -21.63 -19.82 -12.16
C PRO A 264 -22.26 -19.54 -13.52
N THR A 265 -23.16 -18.57 -13.57
CA THR A 265 -23.86 -18.16 -14.79
C THR A 265 -23.99 -16.64 -14.81
N ILE A 266 -24.12 -16.09 -16.02
CA ILE A 266 -24.32 -14.67 -16.26
C ILE A 266 -25.52 -14.47 -17.16
N ASP A 267 -26.32 -13.46 -16.86
CA ASP A 267 -27.37 -12.94 -17.73
C ASP A 267 -27.10 -11.47 -18.01
N TYR A 268 -27.00 -11.08 -19.28
CA TYR A 268 -26.83 -9.67 -19.65
C TYR A 268 -28.18 -9.03 -19.90
N ASP A 269 -28.29 -7.74 -19.56
CA ASP A 269 -29.42 -6.94 -19.99
C ASP A 269 -29.39 -6.76 -21.51
N LYS A 270 -30.22 -7.58 -22.16
CA LYS A 270 -30.44 -7.62 -23.59
C LYS A 270 -30.87 -6.29 -24.20
N VAL A 271 -31.43 -5.36 -23.43
CA VAL A 271 -31.85 -4.03 -23.89
C VAL A 271 -30.65 -3.08 -23.99
N LYS A 272 -29.56 -3.35 -23.25
CA LYS A 272 -28.35 -2.51 -23.28
C LYS A 272 -27.46 -2.75 -24.51
N PHE A 273 -27.68 -3.83 -25.26
CA PHE A 273 -27.05 -4.06 -26.55
C PHE A 273 -27.74 -3.27 -27.66
N ASN A 274 -26.97 -2.50 -28.42
CA ASN A 274 -27.45 -1.89 -29.65
C ASN A 274 -27.51 -2.90 -30.83
N SER A 275 -27.96 -2.46 -32.00
CA SER A 275 -28.05 -3.29 -33.22
C SER A 275 -26.71 -3.86 -33.71
N ASN A 276 -25.58 -3.30 -33.25
CA ASN A 276 -24.22 -3.73 -33.59
C ASN A 276 -23.59 -4.63 -32.51
N ASN A 277 -24.38 -5.10 -31.54
CA ASN A 277 -23.93 -5.84 -30.36
C ASN A 277 -22.90 -5.08 -29.52
N GLN A 278 -23.05 -3.76 -29.42
CA GLN A 278 -22.23 -2.91 -28.55
C GLN A 278 -23.05 -2.48 -27.33
N ILE A 279 -22.37 -2.30 -26.20
CA ILE A 279 -22.93 -1.78 -24.96
C ILE A 279 -22.25 -0.47 -24.60
N PHE A 280 -23.03 0.45 -24.05
CA PHE A 280 -22.53 1.69 -23.48
C PHE A 280 -22.01 1.46 -22.06
N PHE A 281 -20.76 1.86 -21.81
CA PHE A 281 -20.21 2.01 -20.46
C PHE A 281 -20.09 3.49 -20.12
N ASP A 282 -20.61 3.89 -18.96
CA ASP A 282 -20.39 5.23 -18.42
C ASP A 282 -19.00 5.26 -17.77
N ILE A 283 -17.98 5.60 -18.55
CA ILE A 283 -16.59 5.61 -18.09
C ILE A 283 -16.15 7.03 -17.78
N SER A 284 -15.58 7.26 -16.59
CA SER A 284 -14.89 8.50 -16.25
C SER A 284 -13.38 8.31 -16.31
N ARG A 285 -12.69 9.28 -16.92
CA ARG A 285 -11.22 9.32 -16.89
C ARG A 285 -10.68 9.57 -15.48
N LYS A 286 -11.33 10.49 -14.74
CA LYS A 286 -10.99 10.83 -13.37
C LYS A 286 -11.93 10.07 -12.44
N ALA A 287 -11.42 9.03 -11.80
CA ALA A 287 -12.18 8.21 -10.87
C ALA A 287 -12.88 9.05 -9.79
N LYS A 288 -14.13 8.70 -9.51
CA LYS A 288 -14.92 9.29 -8.41
C LYS A 288 -14.31 8.88 -7.05
N LYS A 289 -14.39 9.75 -6.04
CA LYS A 289 -13.75 9.52 -4.72
C LYS A 289 -14.28 8.27 -4.03
N GLU A 290 -15.56 7.95 -4.24
CA GLU A 290 -16.27 6.80 -3.69
C GLU A 290 -15.64 5.47 -4.15
N ARG A 291 -15.11 5.42 -5.38
CA ARG A 291 -14.39 4.25 -5.90
C ARG A 291 -13.11 3.96 -5.11
N CYS A 292 -12.39 5.01 -4.73
CA CYS A 292 -11.20 4.90 -3.89
C CYS A 292 -11.58 4.51 -2.45
N TYR A 293 -12.63 5.14 -1.92
CA TYR A 293 -13.09 4.90 -0.55
C TYR A 293 -13.56 3.48 -0.29
N TYR A 294 -14.04 2.76 -1.31
CA TYR A 294 -14.39 1.35 -1.13
C TYR A 294 -13.21 0.55 -0.54
N CYS A 295 -11.99 0.73 -1.06
CA CYS A 295 -10.79 0.04 -0.59
C CYS A 295 -9.96 0.83 0.44
N HIS A 296 -10.07 2.16 0.48
CA HIS A 296 -9.17 3.02 1.26
C HIS A 296 -9.84 3.75 2.44
N SER A 297 -11.12 3.47 2.74
CA SER A 297 -11.75 4.06 3.93
C SER A 297 -11.11 3.57 5.22
N SER A 298 -11.05 4.46 6.19
CA SER A 298 -10.75 4.11 7.58
C SER A 298 -11.69 4.84 8.52
N VAL A 299 -12.10 4.19 9.60
CA VAL A 299 -12.90 4.80 10.67
C VAL A 299 -12.20 4.58 12.00
N THR A 300 -11.99 5.65 12.75
CA THR A 300 -11.42 5.56 14.09
C THR A 300 -12.55 5.30 15.09
N TYR A 301 -12.45 4.20 15.84
CA TYR A 301 -13.41 3.85 16.86
C TYR A 301 -13.16 4.69 18.11
N GLN A 302 -14.16 5.47 18.51
CA GLN A 302 -14.27 6.06 19.83
C GLN A 302 -15.38 5.32 20.59
N ALA A 303 -15.11 4.91 21.83
CA ALA A 303 -15.98 4.02 22.61
C ALA A 303 -17.43 4.54 22.79
N ASN A 304 -17.67 5.83 22.54
CA ASN A 304 -18.96 6.48 22.71
C ASN A 304 -19.59 6.96 21.39
N ASN A 305 -18.96 6.73 20.23
CA ASN A 305 -19.45 7.36 19.01
C ASN A 305 -19.08 6.62 17.71
N PHE A 306 -20.11 6.20 16.98
CA PHE A 306 -20.02 5.65 15.61
C PHE A 306 -20.48 6.65 14.54
N ASN A 307 -20.76 7.87 14.97
CA ASN A 307 -21.44 8.86 14.16
C ASN A 307 -20.46 9.53 13.20
N GLN A 308 -20.67 9.28 11.92
CA GLN A 308 -19.86 9.85 10.85
C GLN A 308 -19.93 11.39 10.77
N TRP A 309 -20.93 12.02 11.38
CA TRP A 309 -21.11 13.48 11.39
C TRP A 309 -20.22 14.21 12.41
N ASP A 310 -19.56 13.48 13.31
CA ASP A 310 -18.62 14.05 14.28
C ASP A 310 -17.19 14.21 13.72
N GLU A 311 -16.92 13.68 12.52
CA GLU A 311 -15.64 13.85 11.83
C GLU A 311 -15.82 14.83 10.65
N ASP A 312 -14.99 15.87 10.61
CA ASP A 312 -14.90 16.76 9.45
C ASP A 312 -14.33 16.01 8.23
N GLU A 313 -14.89 16.26 7.04
CA GLU A 313 -14.31 15.76 5.78
C GLU A 313 -12.91 16.38 5.56
N ASP A 314 -12.03 15.67 4.86
CA ASP A 314 -10.72 16.19 4.43
C ASP A 314 -10.85 17.57 3.76
N VAL A 315 -10.06 18.54 4.21
CA VAL A 315 -10.12 19.93 3.73
C VAL A 315 -9.92 20.04 2.21
N HIS A 316 -9.20 19.11 1.59
CA HIS A 316 -9.03 19.10 0.13
C HIS A 316 -10.30 18.65 -0.58
N LEU A 317 -10.98 17.61 -0.06
CA LEU A 317 -12.25 17.13 -0.61
C LEU A 317 -13.36 18.17 -0.45
N GLN A 318 -13.39 18.87 0.68
CA GLN A 318 -14.29 20.02 0.89
C GLN A 318 -14.08 21.14 -0.14
N LYS A 319 -12.87 21.25 -0.72
CA LYS A 319 -12.55 22.20 -1.81
C LYS A 319 -12.68 21.60 -3.21
N GLY A 320 -13.22 20.39 -3.34
CA GLY A 320 -13.46 19.71 -4.63
C GLY A 320 -12.23 19.03 -5.23
N ILE A 321 -11.12 18.93 -4.49
CA ILE A 321 -9.93 18.15 -4.88
C ILE A 321 -10.21 16.69 -4.52
N THR A 322 -10.22 15.80 -5.50
CA THR A 322 -10.47 14.36 -5.27
C THR A 322 -9.16 13.57 -5.17
N CYS A 323 -9.26 12.30 -4.79
CA CYS A 323 -8.12 11.39 -4.64
C CYS A 323 -7.20 11.43 -5.86
N ALA A 324 -7.78 11.36 -7.07
CA ALA A 324 -7.06 11.34 -8.34
C ALA A 324 -6.42 12.68 -8.73
N ASP A 325 -6.65 13.78 -8.01
CA ASP A 325 -5.95 15.04 -8.26
C ASP A 325 -4.55 15.06 -7.65
N CYS A 326 -4.38 14.39 -6.51
CA CYS A 326 -3.10 14.17 -5.83
C CYS A 326 -2.44 12.88 -6.32
N HIS A 327 -3.19 11.77 -6.28
CA HIS A 327 -2.78 10.46 -6.78
C HIS A 327 -3.02 10.39 -8.29
N ARG A 328 -2.13 11.00 -9.08
CA ARG A 328 -2.20 10.96 -10.54
C ARG A 328 -1.36 9.82 -11.13
N ASN A 329 -1.76 9.37 -12.31
CA ASN A 329 -1.02 8.41 -13.12
C ASN A 329 -1.18 8.72 -14.62
N GLY A 330 -0.28 8.16 -15.43
CA GLY A 330 -0.45 8.07 -16.88
C GLY A 330 -1.19 6.80 -17.27
N ILE A 331 -1.08 6.41 -18.54
CA ILE A 331 -1.60 5.13 -19.04
C ILE A 331 -0.93 3.92 -18.35
N ASP A 332 0.28 4.10 -17.84
CA ASP A 332 1.03 3.13 -17.02
C ASP A 332 0.35 2.76 -15.70
N HIS A 333 -0.64 3.54 -15.25
CA HIS A 333 -1.27 3.36 -13.94
C HIS A 333 -0.26 3.33 -12.77
N ASP A 334 0.94 3.91 -12.96
CA ASP A 334 1.90 4.07 -11.87
C ASP A 334 1.49 5.25 -10.99
N MET A 335 0.50 4.98 -10.14
CA MET A 335 -0.11 5.94 -9.24
C MET A 335 0.93 6.64 -8.36
N ILE A 336 0.92 7.97 -8.40
CA ILE A 336 1.65 8.81 -7.45
C ILE A 336 1.06 8.59 -6.06
N ARG A 337 1.91 8.43 -5.05
CA ARG A 337 1.55 8.16 -3.64
C ARG A 337 1.59 9.43 -2.77
N GLY A 338 2.17 10.52 -3.26
CA GLY A 338 2.09 11.86 -2.70
C GLY A 338 3.01 12.13 -1.51
N TYR A 339 4.04 11.31 -1.28
CA TYR A 339 5.00 11.53 -0.21
C TYR A 339 6.19 12.39 -0.67
N ARG A 340 6.82 13.09 0.28
CA ARG A 340 7.85 14.13 0.04
C ARG A 340 8.93 13.69 -0.95
N ASP A 341 9.46 12.49 -0.78
CA ASP A 341 10.64 11.99 -1.51
C ASP A 341 10.30 11.15 -2.74
N GLU A 342 9.02 11.00 -3.10
CA GLU A 342 8.59 10.08 -4.17
C GLU A 342 9.22 10.40 -5.52
N ALA A 343 9.42 11.69 -5.81
CA ALA A 343 10.03 12.13 -7.05
C ALA A 343 11.46 11.60 -7.23
N ALA A 344 12.24 11.57 -6.13
CA ALA A 344 13.58 11.03 -6.14
C ALA A 344 13.55 9.49 -6.18
N ASP A 345 12.67 8.86 -5.40
CA ASP A 345 12.56 7.40 -5.34
C ASP A 345 12.16 6.78 -6.69
N LYS A 346 11.27 7.45 -7.43
CA LYS A 346 10.79 7.02 -8.76
C LYS A 346 11.58 7.61 -9.93
N SER A 347 12.57 8.46 -9.68
CA SER A 347 13.24 9.25 -10.74
C SER A 347 12.24 10.01 -11.63
N ASN A 348 11.15 10.50 -11.04
CA ASN A 348 10.07 11.20 -11.74
C ASN A 348 9.86 12.58 -11.13
N PHE A 349 10.52 13.59 -11.70
CA PHE A 349 10.47 14.97 -11.20
C PHE A 349 9.04 15.54 -11.12
N ARG A 350 8.10 15.04 -11.95
CA ARG A 350 6.71 15.52 -11.93
C ARG A 350 5.97 15.12 -10.65
N ALA A 351 6.36 14.02 -10.01
CA ALA A 351 5.76 13.56 -8.75
C ALA A 351 5.95 14.57 -7.61
N ALA A 352 7.01 15.40 -7.65
CA ALA A 352 7.28 16.40 -6.62
C ALA A 352 6.12 17.39 -6.47
N SER A 353 5.45 17.71 -7.57
CA SER A 353 4.30 18.62 -7.61
C SER A 353 3.00 18.02 -7.04
N PHE A 354 3.01 16.79 -6.54
CA PHE A 354 1.84 16.09 -5.99
C PHE A 354 2.05 15.69 -4.52
N SER A 355 2.99 16.37 -3.85
CA SER A 355 3.19 16.27 -2.41
C SER A 355 2.63 17.51 -1.70
N CYS A 356 2.46 17.45 -0.37
CA CYS A 356 2.08 18.63 0.43
C CYS A 356 3.02 19.81 0.14
N VAL A 357 4.33 19.53 0.13
CA VAL A 357 5.35 20.54 -0.17
C VAL A 357 5.13 21.07 -1.59
N GLY A 358 4.95 20.22 -2.60
CA GLY A 358 4.80 20.66 -3.99
C GLY A 358 3.59 21.56 -4.26
N CYS A 359 2.49 21.42 -3.51
CA CYS A 359 1.32 22.29 -3.66
C CYS A 359 1.40 23.56 -2.80
N HIS A 360 1.89 23.45 -1.56
CA HIS A 360 1.83 24.53 -0.57
C HIS A 360 3.12 25.36 -0.48
N ILE A 361 4.27 24.78 -0.79
CA ILE A 361 5.59 25.38 -0.57
C ILE A 361 6.39 25.34 -1.88
N LYS A 362 7.26 26.30 -2.10
CA LYS A 362 8.20 26.22 -3.23
C LYS A 362 9.25 25.14 -2.93
N ASN A 363 9.36 24.12 -3.79
CA ASN A 363 10.40 23.10 -3.70
C ASN A 363 10.89 22.70 -5.09
N GLY A 364 12.17 22.99 -5.38
CA GLY A 364 12.73 22.85 -6.73
C GLY A 364 11.91 23.63 -7.77
N ASP A 365 11.57 22.97 -8.87
CA ASP A 365 10.76 23.53 -9.97
C ASP A 365 9.24 23.54 -9.69
N ALA A 366 8.80 22.93 -8.59
CA ALA A 366 7.38 22.96 -8.22
C ALA A 366 6.97 24.38 -7.81
N LYS A 367 5.93 24.91 -8.47
CA LYS A 367 5.35 26.20 -8.11
C LYS A 367 4.23 26.00 -7.09
N PRO A 368 4.27 26.69 -5.93
CA PRO A 368 3.19 26.64 -4.97
C PRO A 368 1.91 27.25 -5.57
N GLY A 369 0.75 26.92 -4.99
CA GLY A 369 -0.55 27.38 -5.49
C GLY A 369 -1.26 26.39 -6.41
N LYS A 370 -0.68 25.21 -6.63
CA LYS A 370 -1.30 24.18 -7.45
C LYS A 370 -2.66 23.77 -6.88
N GLY A 371 -3.69 23.73 -7.73
CA GLY A 371 -5.06 23.43 -7.31
C GLY A 371 -5.67 24.46 -6.37
N GLY A 372 -5.15 25.70 -6.34
CA GLY A 372 -5.60 26.75 -5.43
C GLY A 372 -5.07 26.61 -4.00
N ALA A 373 -4.02 25.81 -3.79
CA ALA A 373 -3.47 25.58 -2.46
C ALA A 373 -2.86 26.88 -1.86
N PRO A 374 -3.19 27.25 -0.61
CA PRO A 374 -2.60 28.41 0.03
C PRO A 374 -1.12 28.18 0.36
N VAL A 375 -0.33 29.25 0.34
CA VAL A 375 1.06 29.24 0.84
C VAL A 375 1.04 29.47 2.36
N PRO A 376 1.48 28.49 3.17
CA PRO A 376 1.38 28.59 4.61
C PRO A 376 2.50 29.47 5.19
N LEU A 377 2.14 30.40 6.07
CA LEU A 377 3.11 31.27 6.75
C LEU A 377 3.79 30.59 7.95
N HIS A 378 3.11 29.63 8.59
CA HIS A 378 3.54 28.95 9.82
C HIS A 378 4.17 29.86 10.90
N LYS A 379 3.55 31.03 11.15
CA LYS A 379 4.06 32.01 12.12
C LYS A 379 4.29 31.37 13.49
N GLY A 380 5.49 31.52 14.02
CA GLY A 380 5.84 31.03 15.36
C GLY A 380 6.30 29.57 15.44
N ILE A 381 6.33 28.82 14.33
CA ILE A 381 6.87 27.46 14.27
C ILE A 381 8.35 27.49 13.86
N PRO A 382 9.29 27.02 14.70
CA PRO A 382 10.71 26.97 14.36
C PRO A 382 11.02 26.03 13.19
N GLN A 383 12.01 26.39 12.36
CA GLN A 383 12.39 25.67 11.14
C GLN A 383 12.67 24.17 11.35
N ILE A 384 13.28 23.81 12.48
CA ILE A 384 13.59 22.41 12.83
C ILE A 384 12.36 21.48 12.76
N HIS A 385 11.14 22.00 12.95
CA HIS A 385 9.92 21.20 12.81
C HIS A 385 9.71 20.73 11.38
N PHE A 386 10.03 21.53 10.36
CA PHE A 386 9.87 21.15 8.95
C PHE A 386 10.96 20.19 8.45
N GLU A 387 12.07 20.13 9.18
CA GLU A 387 13.19 19.19 8.96
C GLU A 387 12.96 17.85 9.67
N LYS A 388 12.20 17.84 10.77
CA LYS A 388 12.01 16.66 11.63
C LYS A 388 10.60 16.09 11.63
N LEU A 389 9.59 16.84 11.21
CA LEU A 389 8.19 16.42 11.18
C LEU A 389 7.65 16.48 9.75
N GLU A 390 6.90 15.45 9.36
CA GLU A 390 6.08 15.52 8.15
C GLU A 390 4.91 16.49 8.36
N CYS A 391 4.43 17.13 7.28
CA CYS A 391 3.28 18.02 7.33
C CYS A 391 2.05 17.33 7.94
N THR A 392 1.93 16.02 7.72
CA THR A 392 0.85 15.18 8.22
C THR A 392 0.84 15.06 9.74
N VAL A 393 1.95 15.30 10.45
CA VAL A 393 1.98 15.30 11.93
C VAL A 393 0.97 16.29 12.48
N CYS A 394 1.02 17.52 11.97
CA CYS A 394 0.13 18.58 12.43
C CYS A 394 -1.23 18.54 11.74
N HIS A 395 -1.28 18.06 10.50
CA HIS A 395 -2.45 18.22 9.65
C HIS A 395 -3.27 16.96 9.36
N SER A 396 -2.86 15.74 9.70
CA SER A 396 -3.58 14.53 9.26
C SER A 396 -4.10 13.65 10.40
N GLY A 397 -5.28 13.07 10.16
CA GLY A 397 -5.90 12.05 11.00
C GLY A 397 -6.69 12.60 12.17
N THR A 398 -6.70 11.88 13.28
CA THR A 398 -7.26 12.34 14.56
C THR A 398 -6.16 13.01 15.39
N LEU A 399 -6.53 13.89 16.32
CA LEU A 399 -5.57 14.48 17.26
C LEU A 399 -5.13 13.43 18.30
N PRO A 400 -3.91 13.54 18.85
CA PRO A 400 -3.44 12.64 19.91
C PRO A 400 -4.26 12.79 21.18
N GLU A 401 -4.74 11.67 21.69
CA GLU A 401 -5.41 11.55 22.98
C GLU A 401 -4.50 10.83 24.00
N GLY A 402 -4.95 10.70 25.25
CA GLY A 402 -4.19 10.02 26.31
C GLY A 402 -3.87 8.55 25.97
N ARG A 403 -4.71 7.91 25.16
CA ARG A 403 -4.48 6.57 24.59
C ARG A 403 -4.81 6.58 23.10
N THR A 404 -4.10 5.78 22.32
CA THR A 404 -4.43 5.56 20.92
C THR A 404 -5.76 4.85 20.75
N SER A 405 -6.48 5.21 19.70
CA SER A 405 -7.79 4.65 19.36
C SER A 405 -7.63 3.45 18.43
N LEU A 406 -8.58 2.51 18.51
CA LEU A 406 -8.71 1.47 17.49
C LEU A 406 -9.19 2.09 16.19
N THR A 407 -8.70 1.58 15.06
CA THR A 407 -9.10 2.05 13.74
C THR A 407 -9.42 0.85 12.86
N LYS A 408 -10.52 0.93 12.11
CA LYS A 408 -10.88 -0.05 11.10
C LYS A 408 -10.52 0.50 9.73
N THR A 409 -10.04 -0.36 8.84
CA THR A 409 -9.80 -0.07 7.43
C THR A 409 -10.65 -0.98 6.56
N SER A 410 -11.02 -0.54 5.36
CA SER A 410 -11.81 -1.37 4.43
C SER A 410 -11.15 -2.71 4.15
N ARG A 411 -9.84 -2.71 3.84
CA ARG A 411 -9.11 -3.94 3.49
C ARG A 411 -9.00 -4.93 4.64
N ALA A 412 -8.78 -4.47 5.88
CA ALA A 412 -8.62 -5.36 7.02
C ALA A 412 -9.95 -5.78 7.66
N HIS A 413 -11.00 -4.94 7.57
CA HIS A 413 -12.27 -5.14 8.28
C HIS A 413 -13.49 -5.28 7.38
N LYS A 414 -13.29 -5.30 6.05
CA LYS A 414 -14.35 -5.44 5.05
C LYS A 414 -15.42 -4.34 5.13
N LEU A 415 -15.00 -3.09 5.39
CA LEU A 415 -15.91 -1.94 5.36
C LEU A 415 -16.50 -1.78 3.94
N GLY A 416 -17.76 -1.35 3.84
CA GLY A 416 -18.48 -1.27 2.56
C GLY A 416 -19.17 -2.57 2.14
N ILE A 417 -18.80 -3.73 2.70
CA ILE A 417 -19.52 -4.99 2.46
C ILE A 417 -20.76 -5.09 3.36
N ARG A 418 -21.91 -5.44 2.77
CA ARG A 418 -23.17 -5.68 3.47
C ARG A 418 -22.98 -6.80 4.51
N LYS A 419 -23.56 -6.65 5.71
CA LYS A 419 -23.49 -7.61 6.83
C LYS A 419 -22.07 -7.85 7.41
N SER A 420 -21.07 -7.02 7.08
CA SER A 420 -19.78 -7.04 7.77
C SER A 420 -19.94 -6.71 9.26
N ASN A 421 -19.11 -7.29 10.12
CA ASN A 421 -19.13 -6.98 11.55
C ASN A 421 -18.63 -5.55 11.79
N LYS A 422 -19.46 -4.71 12.39
CA LYS A 422 -19.18 -3.29 12.62
C LYS A 422 -18.69 -2.96 14.03
N GLN A 423 -18.55 -3.95 14.92
CA GLN A 423 -18.02 -3.73 16.27
C GLN A 423 -16.66 -3.02 16.24
N GLY A 424 -16.46 -2.09 17.17
CA GLY A 424 -15.27 -1.24 17.25
C GLY A 424 -14.01 -1.97 17.70
N ASP A 425 -14.17 -3.02 18.49
CA ASP A 425 -13.13 -3.93 18.96
C ASP A 425 -12.97 -5.17 18.06
N LEU A 426 -13.56 -5.16 16.85
CA LEU A 426 -13.37 -6.22 15.88
C LEU A 426 -11.88 -6.36 15.55
N PHE A 427 -11.43 -7.60 15.58
CA PHE A 427 -10.06 -7.97 15.25
C PHE A 427 -9.87 -8.00 13.71
N PRO A 428 -8.73 -7.52 13.16
CA PRO A 428 -7.46 -7.17 13.80
C PRO A 428 -7.41 -5.76 14.42
N HIS A 429 -6.78 -5.62 15.59
CA HIS A 429 -6.66 -4.33 16.27
C HIS A 429 -5.57 -3.44 15.66
N ILE A 430 -5.96 -2.58 14.73
CA ILE A 430 -5.12 -1.50 14.20
C ILE A 430 -5.29 -0.27 15.10
N GLN A 431 -4.20 0.42 15.43
CA GLN A 431 -4.20 1.59 16.31
C GLN A 431 -3.77 2.86 15.58
N SER A 432 -4.38 3.99 15.92
CA SER A 432 -4.05 5.31 15.35
C SER A 432 -4.50 6.45 16.29
N PRO A 433 -3.84 7.63 16.26
CA PRO A 433 -2.57 7.91 15.59
C PRO A 433 -1.39 7.41 16.44
N VAL A 434 -0.42 6.74 15.81
CA VAL A 434 0.89 6.47 16.44
C VAL A 434 1.95 7.28 15.70
N TYR A 435 2.64 8.18 16.39
CA TYR A 435 3.71 8.97 15.77
C TYR A 435 5.01 8.16 15.78
N VAL A 436 5.56 7.90 14.60
CA VAL A 436 6.73 7.04 14.40
C VAL A 436 7.80 7.83 13.67
N ARG A 437 9.07 7.65 14.07
CA ARG A 437 10.20 8.12 13.28
C ARG A 437 10.43 7.19 12.09
N ASN A 438 10.31 7.74 10.89
CA ASN A 438 10.49 7.02 9.63
C ASN A 438 11.98 6.80 9.31
N GLU A 439 12.25 6.05 8.24
CA GLU A 439 13.61 5.66 7.80
C GLU A 439 14.47 6.86 7.36
N LYS A 440 13.86 8.03 7.09
CA LYS A 440 14.54 9.29 6.78
C LYS A 440 14.78 10.15 8.03
N GLY A 441 14.41 9.66 9.21
CA GLY A 441 14.58 10.35 10.47
C GLY A 441 13.52 11.42 10.75
N MET A 442 12.44 11.49 9.96
CA MET A 442 11.30 12.39 10.19
C MET A 442 10.17 11.67 10.94
N ILE A 443 9.41 12.40 11.74
CA ILE A 443 8.25 11.89 12.47
C ILE A 443 7.01 12.02 11.60
N GLU A 444 6.16 11.00 11.59
CA GLU A 444 4.88 10.99 10.88
C GLU A 444 3.82 10.20 11.67
N PRO A 445 2.53 10.55 11.55
CA PRO A 445 1.46 9.75 12.13
C PRO A 445 1.28 8.47 11.31
N ASN A 446 1.08 7.36 12.00
CA ASN A 446 0.94 6.04 11.42
C ASN A 446 -0.28 5.32 11.98
N TYR A 447 -0.73 4.34 11.22
CA TYR A 447 -1.43 3.18 11.76
C TYR A 447 -0.40 2.17 12.28
N LEU A 448 -0.77 1.41 13.30
CA LEU A 448 0.11 0.41 13.90
C LEU A 448 -0.65 -0.88 14.20
N ILE A 449 -0.03 -2.01 13.90
CA ILE A 449 -0.51 -3.34 14.25
C ILE A 449 0.59 -4.16 14.90
N TRP A 450 0.25 -4.87 15.98
CA TRP A 450 1.16 -5.84 16.60
C TRP A 450 0.99 -7.20 15.93
N PRO A 451 2.05 -7.80 15.38
CA PRO A 451 1.95 -9.15 14.85
C PRO A 451 1.79 -10.16 15.99
N SER A 452 1.12 -11.26 15.70
CA SER A 452 0.98 -12.39 16.61
C SER A 452 0.97 -13.68 15.80
N TYR A 453 1.94 -14.58 15.95
CA TYR A 453 2.02 -15.79 15.11
C TYR A 453 2.98 -16.85 15.64
N TRP A 454 2.81 -18.08 15.16
CA TRP A 454 3.72 -19.19 15.41
C TRP A 454 4.82 -19.24 14.35
N ALA A 455 6.05 -19.54 14.77
CA ALA A 455 7.21 -19.51 13.87
C ALA A 455 8.24 -20.60 14.20
N LYS A 456 9.01 -20.99 13.18
CA LYS A 456 10.26 -21.75 13.32
C LYS A 456 11.41 -20.76 13.50
N LYS A 457 12.27 -21.03 14.48
CA LYS A 457 13.49 -20.30 14.78
C LYS A 457 14.69 -21.21 14.55
N ILE A 458 15.55 -20.79 13.64
CA ILE A 458 16.85 -21.43 13.38
C ILE A 458 17.89 -20.36 13.66
N GLU A 459 18.74 -20.59 14.67
CA GLU A 459 19.65 -19.58 15.22
C GLU A 459 18.91 -18.28 15.59
N ASN A 460 19.18 -17.19 14.87
CA ASN A 460 18.53 -15.90 15.05
C ASN A 460 17.47 -15.57 13.97
N LYS A 461 17.22 -16.49 13.03
CA LYS A 461 16.23 -16.30 11.96
C LYS A 461 14.89 -16.87 12.37
N ILE A 462 13.87 -16.02 12.43
CA ILE A 462 12.47 -16.39 12.70
C ILE A 462 11.69 -16.37 11.40
N THR A 463 11.10 -17.51 11.03
CA THR A 463 10.25 -17.66 9.85
C THR A 463 8.86 -18.15 10.29
N PRO A 464 7.76 -17.49 9.89
CA PRO A 464 6.42 -17.95 10.22
C PRO A 464 6.20 -19.40 9.78
N LEU A 465 5.35 -20.11 10.52
CA LEU A 465 4.84 -21.40 10.06
C LEU A 465 3.83 -21.20 8.93
N SER A 466 3.74 -22.18 8.04
CA SER A 466 2.67 -22.23 7.04
C SER A 466 1.31 -22.46 7.70
N LEU A 467 0.23 -22.10 7.00
CA LEU A 467 -1.12 -22.25 7.53
C LEU A 467 -1.43 -23.72 7.90
N SER A 468 -0.98 -24.68 7.10
CA SER A 468 -1.18 -26.11 7.37
C SER A 468 -0.41 -26.59 8.60
N GLU A 469 0.82 -26.12 8.81
CA GLU A 469 1.60 -26.41 10.02
C GLU A 469 0.93 -25.83 11.27
N ILE A 470 0.39 -24.61 11.17
CA ILE A 470 -0.35 -23.97 12.25
C ILE A 470 -1.61 -24.78 12.58
N ASP A 471 -2.43 -25.12 11.59
CA ASP A 471 -3.65 -25.89 11.80
C ASP A 471 -3.36 -27.25 12.46
N ASN A 472 -2.36 -27.98 11.96
CA ASN A 472 -1.99 -29.28 12.52
C ASN A 472 -1.49 -29.19 13.98
N ALA A 473 -0.77 -28.13 14.32
CA ALA A 473 -0.18 -27.97 15.64
C ALA A 473 -1.13 -27.34 16.66
N VAL A 474 -1.97 -26.39 16.22
CA VAL A 474 -2.73 -25.48 17.10
C VAL A 474 -4.20 -25.90 17.18
N ALA A 475 -4.80 -26.38 16.09
CA ALA A 475 -6.21 -26.75 16.07
C ALA A 475 -6.53 -27.84 17.11
N GLY A 476 -7.66 -27.69 17.80
CA GLY A 476 -8.10 -28.58 18.87
C GLY A 476 -7.37 -28.41 20.22
N ARG A 477 -6.26 -27.67 20.28
CA ARG A 477 -5.57 -27.33 21.54
C ARG A 477 -6.03 -26.01 22.13
N ILE A 478 -6.58 -25.13 21.28
CA ILE A 478 -7.21 -23.89 21.67
C ILE A 478 -8.72 -24.12 21.80
N LYS A 479 -9.20 -24.30 23.04
CA LYS A 479 -10.64 -24.39 23.33
C LYS A 479 -11.23 -22.98 23.36
N LEU A 480 -11.90 -22.58 22.27
CA LEU A 480 -12.63 -21.32 22.17
C LEU A 480 -14.12 -21.62 22.06
N ASP A 481 -14.93 -20.89 22.83
CA ASP A 481 -16.37 -20.83 22.57
C ASP A 481 -16.58 -20.01 21.29
N THR A 482 -16.79 -20.69 20.17
CA THR A 482 -16.80 -20.05 18.85
C THR A 482 -18.01 -19.13 18.62
N LEU A 483 -19.08 -19.28 19.39
CA LEU A 483 -20.29 -18.47 19.25
C LEU A 483 -20.14 -17.11 19.95
N LEU A 484 -19.52 -17.07 21.13
CA LEU A 484 -19.31 -15.83 21.89
C LEU A 484 -18.12 -15.00 21.40
N ASN A 485 -17.19 -15.66 20.72
CA ASN A 485 -15.84 -15.15 20.48
C ASN A 485 -15.50 -14.88 19.02
N TYR A 486 -16.49 -15.01 18.13
CA TYR A 486 -16.30 -14.82 16.70
C TYR A 486 -15.72 -13.44 16.39
N GLY A 487 -14.52 -13.41 15.80
CA GLY A 487 -13.85 -12.17 15.41
C GLY A 487 -13.29 -11.35 16.58
N LYS A 488 -13.22 -11.90 17.79
CA LYS A 488 -12.62 -11.22 18.95
C LYS A 488 -11.20 -11.70 19.19
N TRP A 489 -10.37 -10.84 19.77
CA TRP A 489 -9.02 -11.20 20.20
C TRP A 489 -9.05 -11.81 21.60
N HIS A 490 -8.43 -12.98 21.78
CA HIS A 490 -8.50 -13.75 23.02
C HIS A 490 -7.22 -13.69 23.83
N THR A 491 -7.41 -13.66 25.15
CA THR A 491 -6.33 -13.80 26.11
C THR A 491 -6.15 -15.27 26.47
N ILE A 492 -4.93 -15.80 26.34
CA ILE A 492 -4.57 -17.18 26.66
C ILE A 492 -3.58 -17.27 27.82
N SER A 493 -3.55 -18.43 28.48
CA SER A 493 -2.65 -18.73 29.61
C SER A 493 -1.29 -19.24 29.15
N ASP A 494 -0.28 -19.07 30.00
CA ASP A 494 1.07 -19.60 29.75
C ASP A 494 1.07 -21.13 29.58
N SER A 495 0.23 -21.85 30.34
CA SER A 495 0.09 -23.32 30.22
C SER A 495 -0.34 -23.78 28.83
N MET A 496 -1.16 -22.97 28.15
CA MET A 496 -1.65 -23.24 26.82
C MET A 496 -0.56 -23.05 25.77
N ILE A 497 0.25 -22.01 25.89
CA ILE A 497 1.41 -21.76 25.02
C ILE A 497 2.42 -22.90 25.18
N ILE A 498 2.69 -23.32 26.42
CA ILE A 498 3.57 -24.45 26.70
C ILE A 498 3.06 -25.71 25.99
N SER A 499 1.75 -25.98 26.02
CA SER A 499 1.15 -27.14 25.35
C SER A 499 1.40 -27.13 23.83
N VAL A 500 1.17 -25.98 23.17
CA VAL A 500 1.39 -25.83 21.72
C VAL A 500 2.88 -25.91 21.38
N LEU A 501 3.75 -25.20 22.11
CA LEU A 501 5.19 -25.24 21.88
C LEU A 501 5.76 -26.64 22.13
N LYS A 502 5.29 -27.39 23.13
CA LYS A 502 5.66 -28.80 23.31
C LYS A 502 5.29 -29.62 22.09
N LYS A 503 4.07 -29.46 21.57
CA LYS A 503 3.62 -30.19 20.38
C LYS A 503 4.50 -29.89 19.16
N LEU A 504 4.81 -28.62 18.92
CA LEU A 504 5.66 -28.19 17.82
C LEU A 504 7.09 -28.73 17.96
N ASN A 505 7.65 -28.75 19.17
CA ASN A 505 9.01 -29.23 19.41
C ASN A 505 9.14 -30.77 19.54
N GLN A 506 8.05 -31.56 19.46
CA GLN A 506 8.09 -33.02 19.63
C GLN A 506 9.04 -33.73 18.64
N ASN A 507 9.26 -33.16 17.46
CA ASN A 507 10.11 -33.73 16.39
C ASN A 507 11.26 -32.78 15.98
N SER A 508 11.56 -31.75 16.77
CA SER A 508 12.45 -30.66 16.33
C SER A 508 13.95 -30.93 16.49
N GLU A 509 14.32 -32.07 17.09
CA GLU A 509 15.71 -32.45 17.40
C GLU A 509 16.59 -32.71 16.15
N LYS A 510 15.99 -32.90 14.96
CA LYS A 510 16.76 -33.21 13.74
C LYS A 510 17.43 -32.01 13.05
N ASP A 511 17.00 -30.78 13.31
CA ASP A 511 17.41 -29.59 12.52
C ASP A 511 18.04 -28.45 13.35
N ASN A 512 18.36 -28.67 14.63
CA ASN A 512 18.75 -27.60 15.57
C ASN A 512 17.77 -26.40 15.56
N SER A 513 16.49 -26.71 15.32
CA SER A 513 15.42 -25.73 15.18
C SER A 513 14.54 -25.73 16.42
N SER A 514 14.09 -24.55 16.83
CA SER A 514 13.11 -24.38 17.90
C SER A 514 11.87 -23.69 17.36
N PHE A 515 10.73 -23.89 18.02
CA PHE A 515 9.50 -23.19 17.70
C PHE A 515 9.22 -22.10 18.72
N VAL A 516 8.71 -20.98 18.22
CA VAL A 516 8.46 -19.78 19.02
C VAL A 516 7.09 -19.21 18.71
N TYR A 517 6.55 -18.45 19.66
CA TYR A 517 5.33 -17.69 19.51
C TYR A 517 5.65 -16.20 19.63
N ILE A 518 5.22 -15.43 18.65
CA ILE A 518 5.41 -13.98 18.57
C ILE A 518 4.10 -13.34 19.01
N THR A 519 4.13 -12.37 19.91
CA THR A 519 2.97 -11.55 20.26
C THR A 519 3.40 -10.33 21.07
N GLY A 520 2.70 -9.20 20.94
CA GLY A 520 2.91 -8.03 21.80
C GLY A 520 4.35 -7.49 21.88
N GLY A 521 5.12 -7.56 20.79
CA GLY A 521 6.49 -7.05 20.76
C GLY A 521 7.57 -8.01 21.23
N ILE A 522 7.21 -9.24 21.63
CA ILE A 522 8.16 -10.21 22.17
C ILE A 522 8.08 -11.56 21.45
N VAL A 523 9.17 -12.31 21.54
CA VAL A 523 9.28 -13.71 21.15
C VAL A 523 9.21 -14.56 22.42
N ILE A 524 8.42 -15.62 22.35
CA ILE A 524 8.22 -16.57 23.43
C ILE A 524 8.68 -17.93 22.96
N GLU A 525 9.59 -18.54 23.71
CA GLU A 525 10.11 -19.87 23.42
C GLU A 525 10.05 -20.76 24.67
N LEU A 526 10.03 -22.06 24.45
CA LEU A 526 9.99 -23.04 25.52
C LEU A 526 11.41 -23.41 25.93
N GLU A 527 11.76 -23.12 27.17
CA GLU A 527 13.01 -23.57 27.78
C GLU A 527 12.67 -24.60 28.87
N LYS A 528 12.91 -25.88 28.56
CA LYS A 528 12.50 -27.04 29.36
C LYS A 528 10.96 -27.10 29.52
N ASN A 529 10.42 -26.42 30.53
CA ASN A 529 8.99 -26.34 30.86
C ASN A 529 8.55 -24.93 31.25
N LYS A 530 9.40 -23.91 31.01
CA LYS A 530 9.10 -22.51 31.30
C LYS A 530 9.15 -21.70 30.00
N LEU A 531 8.38 -20.62 29.96
CA LEU A 531 8.40 -19.69 28.84
C LEU A 531 9.52 -18.67 29.03
N ARG A 532 10.46 -18.62 28.09
CA ARG A 532 11.44 -17.54 27.99
C ARG A 532 10.91 -16.47 27.05
N LYS A 533 10.98 -15.20 27.48
CA LYS A 533 10.55 -14.04 26.70
C LYS A 533 11.79 -13.26 26.28
N SER A 534 11.86 -12.87 25.02
CA SER A 534 12.95 -12.03 24.49
C SER A 534 12.42 -11.02 23.50
N GLU A 535 13.16 -9.92 23.31
CA GLU A 535 12.89 -8.99 22.23
C GLU A 535 13.54 -9.49 20.94
N HIS A 536 12.87 -9.27 19.80
CA HIS A 536 13.40 -9.58 18.48
C HIS A 536 12.74 -8.67 17.44
N GLU A 537 13.47 -8.35 16.37
CA GLU A 537 12.96 -7.48 15.30
C GLU A 537 11.67 -8.03 14.67
N SER A 538 11.57 -9.36 14.47
CA SER A 538 10.35 -10.03 13.95
C SER A 538 9.10 -9.86 14.81
N ALA A 539 9.24 -9.51 16.08
CA ALA A 539 8.12 -9.24 16.97
C ALA A 539 7.69 -7.76 16.97
N SER A 540 8.46 -6.89 16.33
CA SER A 540 8.18 -5.46 16.27
C SER A 540 6.84 -5.18 15.60
N ALA A 541 6.14 -4.16 16.09
CA ALA A 541 4.91 -3.71 15.46
C ALA A 541 5.17 -3.26 14.01
N TYR A 542 4.23 -3.59 13.13
CA TYR A 542 4.22 -3.04 11.78
C TYR A 542 3.45 -1.71 11.79
N SER A 543 4.04 -0.68 11.19
CA SER A 543 3.41 0.63 11.04
C SER A 543 3.47 1.12 9.61
N TRP A 544 2.45 1.88 9.21
CA TRP A 544 2.40 2.54 7.92
C TRP A 544 1.75 3.92 8.01
N PRO A 545 2.15 4.87 7.15
CA PRO A 545 1.80 6.27 7.33
C PRO A 545 0.31 6.55 7.14
N LYS A 546 -0.21 7.51 7.91
CA LYS A 546 -1.53 8.12 7.75
C LYS A 546 -1.35 9.52 7.18
N ALA A 547 -1.95 9.80 6.03
CA ALA A 547 -1.82 11.08 5.32
C ALA A 547 -3.16 11.61 4.77
N HIS A 548 -4.28 11.16 5.37
CA HIS A 548 -5.65 11.52 4.99
C HIS A 548 -6.40 12.09 6.20
N SER A 549 -7.65 12.52 5.96
CA SER A 549 -8.43 13.30 6.91
C SER A 549 -7.63 14.54 7.30
N VAL A 550 -7.19 15.27 6.27
CA VAL A 550 -6.36 16.46 6.43
C VAL A 550 -7.22 17.59 6.96
N ARG A 551 -6.81 18.16 8.09
CA ARG A 551 -7.50 19.24 8.79
C ARG A 551 -6.95 20.62 8.43
N PRO A 552 -7.77 21.68 8.49
CA PRO A 552 -7.33 23.05 8.27
C PRO A 552 -6.33 23.52 9.34
N ALA A 553 -5.64 24.62 9.05
CA ALA A 553 -4.62 25.19 9.96
C ALA A 553 -5.18 25.56 11.35
N SER A 554 -6.45 25.96 11.45
CA SER A 554 -7.11 26.29 12.71
C SER A 554 -7.35 25.08 13.63
N GLN A 555 -7.28 23.86 13.10
CA GLN A 555 -7.47 22.61 13.85
C GLN A 555 -6.16 21.79 13.96
N ALA A 556 -5.06 22.30 13.40
CA ALA A 556 -3.78 21.59 13.38
C ALA A 556 -3.13 21.51 14.76
N LEU A 557 -2.29 20.49 15.01
CA LEU A 557 -1.45 20.51 16.21
C LEU A 557 -0.51 21.71 16.19
N GLY A 558 -0.48 22.44 17.30
CA GLY A 558 0.24 23.70 17.43
C GLY A 558 -0.64 24.93 17.16
N ALA A 559 -1.90 24.76 16.75
CA ALA A 559 -2.84 25.87 16.57
C ALA A 559 -3.11 26.62 17.89
N ASN A 560 -3.07 25.93 19.03
CA ASN A 560 -3.19 26.54 20.35
C ASN A 560 -1.83 26.93 20.97
N GLY A 561 -0.75 26.85 20.18
CA GLY A 561 0.61 27.19 20.61
C GLY A 561 1.48 25.97 20.91
N CYS A 562 2.68 26.21 21.45
CA CYS A 562 3.69 25.17 21.65
C CYS A 562 3.27 24.07 22.64
N ASP A 563 2.32 24.37 23.54
CA ASP A 563 1.93 23.48 24.63
C ASP A 563 1.17 22.23 24.17
N ASP A 564 0.56 22.28 22.97
CA ASP A 564 -0.06 21.11 22.32
C ASP A 564 0.91 19.92 22.24
N CYS A 565 2.20 20.21 22.03
CA CYS A 565 3.25 19.21 21.88
C CYS A 565 4.29 19.22 23.00
N HIS A 566 4.62 20.39 23.57
CA HIS A 566 5.72 20.57 24.52
C HIS A 566 5.28 20.75 25.97
N SER A 567 4.00 20.62 26.30
CA SER A 567 3.59 20.56 27.70
C SER A 567 3.95 19.22 28.33
N THR A 568 4.12 19.18 29.65
CA THR A 568 4.40 17.94 30.40
C THR A 568 3.25 16.92 30.32
N ASN A 569 2.07 17.36 29.89
CA ASN A 569 0.87 16.54 29.71
C ASN A 569 0.49 16.35 28.23
N SER A 570 1.41 16.70 27.31
CA SER A 570 1.23 16.55 25.87
C SER A 570 0.95 15.10 25.49
N ASN A 571 -0.21 14.85 24.89
CA ASN A 571 -0.54 13.53 24.35
C ASN A 571 0.32 13.17 23.13
N PHE A 572 0.87 14.16 22.42
CA PHE A 572 1.80 13.92 21.32
C PHE A 572 3.10 13.24 21.80
N LEU A 573 3.66 13.64 22.94
CA LEU A 573 4.88 13.03 23.50
C LEU A 573 4.58 11.88 24.47
N TYR A 574 3.56 12.04 25.30
CA TYR A 574 3.34 11.19 26.48
C TYR A 574 2.09 10.32 26.42
N GLY A 575 1.31 10.44 25.33
CA GLY A 575 0.20 9.54 25.05
C GLY A 575 0.62 8.08 25.02
N LYS A 576 -0.35 7.18 25.21
CA LYS A 576 -0.10 5.75 25.40
C LYS A 576 -0.58 4.92 24.20
N VAL A 577 0.30 4.07 23.70
CA VAL A 577 -0.02 3.07 22.68
C VAL A 577 -0.27 1.74 23.37
N ASN A 578 -1.38 1.07 23.04
CA ASN A 578 -1.68 -0.24 23.60
C ASN A 578 -0.77 -1.32 23.00
N VAL A 579 -0.29 -2.23 23.82
CA VAL A 579 0.38 -3.45 23.34
C VAL A 579 -0.71 -4.51 23.14
N VAL A 580 -1.02 -4.80 21.87
CA VAL A 580 -1.98 -5.85 21.54
C VAL A 580 -1.25 -7.18 21.60
N SER A 581 -1.69 -8.06 22.50
CA SER A 581 -1.07 -9.36 22.78
C SER A 581 -2.14 -10.37 23.18
N SER A 582 -1.93 -11.64 22.84
CA SER A 582 -2.80 -12.71 23.32
C SER A 582 -2.42 -13.15 24.74
N LEU A 583 -1.35 -12.62 25.33
CA LEU A 583 -0.92 -13.00 26.68
C LEU A 583 -1.71 -12.27 27.75
N LYS A 584 -2.18 -13.04 28.75
CA LYS A 584 -2.74 -12.44 29.97
C LYS A 584 -1.75 -11.50 30.66
N SER A 585 -0.46 -11.86 30.66
CA SER A 585 0.60 -11.07 31.29
C SER A 585 0.93 -9.75 30.58
N GLN A 586 0.47 -9.55 29.35
CA GLN A 586 0.62 -8.29 28.62
C GLN A 586 -0.72 -7.55 28.43
N LYS A 587 -1.79 -8.06 29.05
CA LYS A 587 -3.09 -7.39 29.00
C LYS A 587 -2.95 -5.98 29.60
N ASP A 588 -3.42 -4.98 28.87
CA ASP A 588 -3.36 -3.56 29.25
C ASP A 588 -1.95 -2.96 29.37
N SER A 589 -0.93 -3.62 28.81
CA SER A 589 0.40 -3.04 28.68
C SER A 589 0.38 -1.81 27.77
N LEU A 590 0.95 -0.71 28.26
CA LEU A 590 1.00 0.58 27.57
C LEU A 590 2.44 1.02 27.32
N ILE A 591 2.73 1.48 26.10
CA ILE A 591 4.01 2.07 25.73
C ILE A 591 3.82 3.58 25.50
N THR A 592 4.70 4.40 26.06
CA THR A 592 4.68 5.85 25.85
C THR A 592 5.07 6.22 24.42
N MET A 593 4.40 7.21 23.82
CA MET A 593 4.62 7.66 22.43
C MET A 593 6.09 8.00 22.13
N THR A 594 6.83 8.56 23.10
CA THR A 594 8.28 8.82 22.99
C THR A 594 9.10 7.63 22.51
N LYS A 595 8.72 6.38 22.85
CA LYS A 595 9.42 5.18 22.35
C LYS A 595 9.30 5.03 20.83
N PHE A 596 8.16 5.37 20.24
CA PHE A 596 7.92 5.28 18.79
C PHE A 596 8.52 6.48 18.03
N LEU A 597 8.59 7.64 18.69
CA LEU A 597 9.27 8.84 18.19
C LEU A 597 10.81 8.72 18.19
N ASP A 598 11.34 7.67 18.82
CA ASP A 598 12.76 7.50 19.10
C ASP A 598 13.33 8.72 19.85
N LEU A 599 12.66 9.08 20.96
CA LEU A 599 13.03 10.21 21.81
C LEU A 599 13.21 9.75 23.26
N ASN A 600 14.19 10.35 23.94
CA ASN A 600 14.40 10.11 25.37
C ASN A 600 13.31 10.79 26.20
N THR A 601 12.48 9.99 26.88
CA THR A 601 11.35 10.47 27.69
C THR A 601 11.75 11.46 28.79
N VAL A 602 12.88 11.22 29.46
CA VAL A 602 13.36 12.06 30.57
C VAL A 602 13.79 13.41 30.03
N TYR A 603 14.61 13.42 28.97
CA TYR A 603 15.03 14.64 28.30
C TYR A 603 13.82 15.46 27.84
N GLN A 604 12.85 14.82 27.18
CA GLN A 604 11.65 15.51 26.72
C GLN A 604 10.84 16.10 27.88
N LYS A 605 10.75 15.40 29.02
CA LYS A 605 10.07 15.93 30.22
C LYS A 605 10.78 17.14 30.81
N VAL A 606 12.11 17.09 30.92
CA VAL A 606 12.92 18.24 31.39
C VAL A 606 12.79 19.41 30.42
N PHE A 607 12.83 19.15 29.11
CA PHE A 607 12.63 20.17 28.10
C PHE A 607 11.23 20.77 28.20
N SER A 608 10.19 19.96 28.33
CA SER A 608 8.81 20.42 28.53
C SER A 608 8.67 21.27 29.80
N PHE A 609 9.32 20.87 30.90
CA PHE A 609 9.34 21.63 32.14
C PHE A 609 10.01 23.01 31.97
N SER A 610 11.00 23.15 31.08
CA SER A 610 11.63 24.45 30.80
C SER A 610 10.66 25.50 30.26
N PHE A 611 9.54 25.08 29.63
CA PHE A 611 8.53 26.02 29.13
C PHE A 611 7.77 26.72 30.27
N PHE A 612 7.67 26.09 31.44
CA PHE A 612 7.09 26.71 32.64
C PHE A 612 7.84 27.98 33.06
N PHE A 613 9.17 28.00 32.89
CA PHE A 613 10.01 29.16 33.24
C PHE A 613 10.11 30.21 32.12
N ARG A 614 9.51 29.96 30.96
CA ARG A 614 9.62 30.86 29.80
C ARG A 614 9.07 32.27 30.07
N PRO A 615 7.94 32.46 30.79
CA PRO A 615 7.48 33.79 31.18
C PRO A 615 8.49 34.52 32.08
N TRP A 616 9.11 33.79 33.02
CA TRP A 616 10.12 34.33 33.92
C TRP A 616 11.37 34.76 33.16
N LEU A 617 11.84 33.94 32.23
CA LEU A 617 12.97 34.26 31.37
C LEU A 617 12.70 35.52 30.54
N LYS A 618 11.50 35.66 29.96
CA LYS A 618 11.09 36.89 29.24
C LYS A 618 11.12 38.10 30.17
N GLY A 619 10.60 37.97 31.38
CA GLY A 619 10.63 39.02 32.40
C GLY A 619 12.07 39.43 32.76
N ILE A 620 12.93 38.46 33.03
CA ILE A 620 14.36 38.69 33.34
C ILE A 620 15.06 39.39 32.17
N ILE A 621 14.83 38.98 30.92
CA ILE A 621 15.40 39.62 29.74
C ILE A 621 14.92 41.07 29.62
N ILE A 622 13.63 41.33 29.81
CA ILE A 622 13.07 42.70 29.75
C ILE A 622 13.67 43.56 30.85
N ILE A 623 13.71 43.07 32.10
CA ILE A 623 14.32 43.79 33.23
C ILE A 623 15.79 44.08 32.94
N SER A 624 16.53 43.07 32.45
CA SER A 624 17.94 43.22 32.09
C SER A 624 18.15 44.27 31.00
N PHE A 625 17.29 44.26 29.96
CA PHE A 625 17.33 45.25 28.89
C PHE A 625 17.03 46.66 29.41
N VAL A 626 16.03 46.82 30.28
CA VAL A 626 15.69 48.12 30.89
C VAL A 626 16.84 48.63 31.75
N LEU A 627 17.49 47.76 32.53
CA LEU A 627 18.67 48.12 33.33
C LEU A 627 19.84 48.56 32.45
N VAL A 628 20.14 47.82 31.38
CA VAL A 628 21.21 48.18 30.42
C VAL A 628 20.88 49.50 29.73
N LEU A 629 19.64 49.71 29.30
CA LEU A 629 19.19 50.95 28.69
C LEU A 629 19.30 52.13 29.66
N PHE A 630 18.93 51.95 30.92
CA PHE A 630 19.04 52.97 31.96
C PHE A 630 20.50 53.37 32.22
N VAL A 631 21.40 52.38 32.34
CA VAL A 631 22.84 52.62 32.46
C VAL A 631 23.36 53.37 31.24
N PHE A 632 22.99 52.93 30.03
CA PHE A 632 23.39 53.59 28.78
C PHE A 632 22.93 55.05 28.73
N LEU A 633 21.68 55.34 29.14
CA LEU A 633 21.14 56.71 29.19
C LEU A 633 21.88 57.58 30.21
N ILE A 634 22.23 57.05 31.40
CA ILE A 634 23.02 57.79 32.40
C ILE A 634 24.40 58.15 31.84
N TYR A 635 25.11 57.20 31.24
CA TYR A 635 26.44 57.47 30.69
C TYR A 635 26.39 58.39 29.47
N SER A 636 25.36 58.27 28.63
CA SER A 636 25.12 59.20 27.52
C SER A 636 24.87 60.62 28.02
N ALA A 637 24.02 60.78 29.05
CA ALA A 637 23.77 62.08 29.66
C ALA A 637 25.03 62.68 30.30
N LYS A 638 25.84 61.87 30.99
CA LYS A 638 27.15 62.29 31.53
C LYS A 638 28.11 62.73 30.43
N ALA A 639 28.17 62.00 29.31
CA ALA A 639 29.00 62.36 28.17
C ALA A 639 28.55 63.67 27.52
N ILE A 640 27.24 63.85 27.31
CA ILE A 640 26.68 65.12 26.82
C ILE A 640 27.02 66.26 27.78
N LEU A 641 26.80 66.10 29.09
CA LEU A 641 27.17 67.11 30.10
C LEU A 641 28.66 67.45 30.08
N ALA A 642 29.54 66.47 29.88
CA ALA A 642 30.96 66.69 29.77
C ALA A 642 31.31 67.51 28.51
N ILE A 643 30.75 67.13 27.35
CA ILE A 643 30.93 67.86 26.07
C ILE A 643 30.39 69.30 26.20
N THR A 644 29.20 69.48 26.75
CA THR A 644 28.60 70.81 26.93
C THR A 644 29.47 71.68 27.84
N ARG A 645 30.06 71.11 28.91
CA ARG A 645 30.98 71.82 29.80
C ARG A 645 32.31 72.20 29.15
N THR A 646 32.86 71.39 28.24
CA THR A 646 34.04 71.78 27.46
C THR A 646 33.70 72.88 26.48
N VAL A 647 32.59 72.77 25.75
CA VAL A 647 32.16 73.77 24.76
C VAL A 647 31.79 75.12 25.41
N THR A 648 31.27 75.13 26.64
CA THR A 648 30.99 76.39 27.37
C THR A 648 32.21 76.99 28.06
N LYS A 649 33.25 76.20 28.36
CA LYS A 649 34.52 76.72 28.89
C LYS A 649 35.31 77.54 27.87
N ASP A 650 35.10 77.32 26.58
CA ASP A 650 35.76 78.10 25.51
C ASP A 650 35.02 79.42 25.17
N LYS A 651 33.99 79.80 25.94
CA LYS A 651 33.18 81.02 25.73
C LYS A 651 33.17 82.01 26.92
N VAL A 652 34.01 81.80 27.93
CA VAL A 652 34.32 82.76 29.01
C VAL A 652 35.81 83.00 29.00
#